data_AF-F2RES0-F1
#
_entry.id   AF-F2RES0-F1
#
_cell.length_a   1.000
_cell.length_b   1.000
_cell.length_c   1.000
_cell.angle_alpha   90.00
_cell.angle_beta   90.00
_cell.angle_gamma   90.00
#
_symmetry.space_group_name_H-M   'P 1'
#
loop_
_entity.id
_entity.type
_entity.pdbx_description
1 polymer ?
#
loop_
_entity_poly.entity_id
_entity_poly.type
_entity_poly.pdbx_seq_one_letter_code
_entity_poly.pdbx_strand_id
1 'polypeptide(L)'
;MSAPYERTTLAPSLHAYAKGLRDAAPHAPLPQGGLPLPEGARPSRDPATAHLTAPVLTTREARLAVPALVRPFLTAPDPERAAVELERVLAATPARERAVFAALTAIPLPGEPAHRDRARALARCLTRHGTTVRAVAAGLGLLTRLGEPEDVPYLRTLGLLDGLGRHAVTALEGLDRQAAAVLWLVHFARGDALRRVTDALAADDGTAVRERLSGLSYAPRDLGPEHARRLAEALDLPALLRREPDRPELLVQALRLLTRMGSGRGYQDELRRYDGAVDLYEAVAARTHELPPLLDHRARLVTLAQGLHSGPAHLLPWPPGRRRELMALLLSAVGDTAEPGDRTAPGVVAAPGDLAAPGAVVAAPADVTPPGVVTEPGVVTEPGDVPAPGDRHRADWIGRAVRQLRAARPQEAAGAPRLRIEVAVADPNDPDGVETRLLVDGRPLVPVAFERGPGEPPERLLANGALRAGPEPREVRIAEAYCTEGCCGALHVTVRREGAHVVWDGWRRPGAPSGWPDLPAYRFDADAYDAEIARAERDQSWSWPARRTAWLIGAGLRERPELLTRWGLRRGWISTDHWSPETTVVTFHGPPAADGETADGAGTGQGERQFLWYLPDDGTPPETRAEAALRRLAEEDPRGYARASG
;
A
#
# COMPACT_ATOMS: atom_id res chain seq x y z
N MET A 1 64.27 26.07 19.28
CA MET A 1 63.54 24.94 18.69
C MET A 1 62.10 25.36 18.50
N SER A 2 61.74 25.74 17.27
CA SER A 2 60.41 26.21 16.93
C SER A 2 59.48 25.02 16.70
N ALA A 3 58.39 24.95 17.47
CA ALA A 3 57.28 24.05 17.18
C ALA A 3 56.64 24.43 15.84
N PRO A 4 56.31 23.48 14.97
CA PRO A 4 55.60 23.78 13.73
C PRO A 4 54.18 24.23 14.08
N TYR A 5 53.82 25.40 13.58
CA TYR A 5 52.47 25.94 13.60
C TYR A 5 51.58 24.99 12.78
N GLU A 6 50.77 24.16 13.44
CA GLU A 6 49.68 23.43 12.78
C GLU A 6 48.75 24.49 12.17
N ARG A 7 48.82 24.63 10.84
CA ARG A 7 47.78 25.33 10.09
C ARG A 7 46.49 24.56 10.30
N THR A 8 45.55 25.16 11.01
CA THR A 8 44.15 24.71 11.05
C THR A 8 43.65 24.70 9.61
N THR A 9 43.68 23.54 8.95
CA THR A 9 43.00 23.34 7.67
C THR A 9 41.52 23.65 7.90
N LEU A 10 41.04 24.74 7.29
CA LEU A 10 39.61 25.08 7.30
C LEU A 10 38.82 23.83 6.92
N ALA A 11 37.86 23.44 7.75
CA ALA A 11 37.02 22.28 7.47
C ALA A 11 36.37 22.46 6.09
N PRO A 12 36.38 21.43 5.22
CA PRO A 12 35.75 21.53 3.91
C PRO A 12 34.25 21.77 4.07
N SER A 13 33.64 22.48 3.11
CA SER A 13 32.18 22.54 3.04
C SER A 13 31.60 21.14 2.93
N LEU A 14 30.39 20.93 3.47
CA LEU A 14 29.75 19.61 3.42
C LEU A 14 29.48 19.15 1.99
N HIS A 15 29.23 20.09 1.08
CA HIS A 15 29.10 19.78 -0.34
C HIS A 15 30.42 19.28 -0.95
N ALA A 16 31.54 19.98 -0.70
CA ALA A 16 32.85 19.55 -1.20
C ALA A 16 33.26 18.18 -0.63
N TYR A 17 32.96 17.94 0.65
CA TYR A 17 33.16 16.65 1.29
C TYR A 17 32.33 15.54 0.63
N ALA A 18 31.02 15.73 0.48
CA ALA A 18 30.13 14.76 -0.16
C ALA A 18 30.53 14.48 -1.63
N LYS A 19 30.92 15.53 -2.36
CA LYS A 19 31.43 15.40 -3.72
C LYS A 19 32.71 14.56 -3.76
N GLY A 20 33.66 14.82 -2.87
CA GLY A 20 34.90 14.04 -2.79
C GLY A 20 34.66 12.55 -2.51
N LEU A 21 33.69 12.23 -1.64
CA LEU A 21 33.29 10.84 -1.40
C LEU A 21 32.67 10.18 -2.65
N ARG A 22 31.83 10.91 -3.38
CA ARG A 22 31.21 10.41 -4.61
C ARG A 22 32.25 10.24 -5.74
N ASP A 23 33.17 11.18 -5.90
CA ASP A 23 34.24 11.11 -6.89
C ASP A 23 35.17 9.91 -6.62
N ALA A 24 35.42 9.58 -5.35
CA ALA A 24 36.20 8.40 -4.94
C ALA A 24 35.45 7.07 -5.16
N ALA A 25 34.12 7.10 -5.18
CA ALA A 25 33.27 5.93 -5.34
C ALA A 25 32.04 6.23 -6.23
N PRO A 26 32.24 6.41 -7.56
CA PRO A 26 31.18 6.93 -8.44
C PRO A 26 29.91 6.08 -8.43
N HIS A 27 30.07 4.75 -8.41
CA HIS A 27 28.98 3.79 -8.56
C HIS A 27 28.64 3.02 -7.28
N ALA A 28 29.35 3.25 -6.17
CA ALA A 28 29.08 2.55 -4.92
C ALA A 28 28.23 3.41 -3.97
N PRO A 29 27.45 2.79 -3.07
CA PRO A 29 26.86 3.49 -1.94
C PRO A 29 27.94 4.17 -1.09
N LEU A 30 27.64 5.33 -0.51
CA LEU A 30 28.58 5.96 0.40
C LEU A 30 28.75 5.10 1.67
N PRO A 31 29.98 4.81 2.12
CA PRO A 31 30.23 4.08 3.36
C PRO A 31 29.51 4.76 4.52
N GLN A 32 28.65 4.03 5.25
CA GLN A 32 27.89 4.52 6.39
C GLN A 32 27.10 5.83 6.13
N GLY A 33 26.68 6.08 4.88
CA GLY A 33 25.99 7.32 4.52
C GLY A 33 26.90 8.55 4.58
N GLY A 34 28.20 8.40 4.35
CA GLY A 34 29.18 9.49 4.40
C GLY A 34 29.60 9.88 5.82
N LEU A 35 29.56 8.92 6.75
CA LEU A 35 30.11 9.10 8.10
C LEU A 35 31.57 8.62 8.18
N PRO A 36 32.39 9.23 9.05
CA PRO A 36 32.09 10.40 9.89
C PRO A 36 32.08 11.70 9.08
N LEU A 37 31.20 12.64 9.46
CA LEU A 37 31.19 13.99 8.88
C LEU A 37 32.46 14.77 9.29
N PRO A 38 32.85 15.82 8.53
CA PRO A 38 33.95 16.71 8.89
C PRO A 38 33.84 17.25 10.33
N GLU A 39 34.98 17.44 10.98
CA GLU A 39 35.04 17.98 12.34
C GLU A 39 34.34 19.35 12.42
N GLY A 40 33.53 19.55 13.45
CA GLY A 40 32.73 20.77 13.62
C GLY A 40 31.41 20.81 12.84
N ALA A 41 31.14 19.85 11.93
CA ALA A 41 29.89 19.81 11.16
C ALA A 41 28.63 19.64 12.01
N ARG A 42 28.76 18.90 13.12
CA ARG A 42 27.75 18.75 14.17
C ARG A 42 28.34 19.24 15.50
N PRO A 43 27.54 19.89 16.37
CA PRO A 43 28.01 20.23 17.71
C PRO A 43 28.40 18.96 18.48
N SER A 44 29.46 19.06 19.29
CA SER A 44 29.93 17.96 20.14
C SER A 44 28.79 17.45 21.02
N ARG A 45 28.59 16.12 21.03
CA ARG A 45 27.63 15.43 21.90
C ARG A 45 28.33 14.86 23.14
N ASP A 46 29.31 15.56 23.69
CA ASP A 46 29.97 15.10 24.91
C ASP A 46 28.95 15.05 26.06
N PRO A 47 28.64 13.85 26.60
CA PRO A 47 27.68 13.70 27.69
C PRO A 47 28.05 14.52 28.94
N ALA A 48 29.34 14.78 29.16
CA ALA A 48 29.82 15.55 30.30
C ALA A 48 29.50 17.05 30.22
N THR A 49 29.30 17.59 29.01
CA THR A 49 28.95 19.02 28.79
C THR A 49 27.47 19.23 28.44
N ALA A 50 26.71 18.16 28.19
CA ALA A 50 25.28 18.22 27.89
C ALA A 50 24.43 18.88 28.99
N HIS A 51 24.87 18.83 30.25
CA HIS A 51 24.22 19.47 31.39
C HIS A 51 24.47 20.99 31.48
N LEU A 52 25.44 21.53 30.72
CA LEU A 52 25.82 22.94 30.71
C LEU A 52 25.29 23.71 29.49
N THR A 53 24.70 23.00 28.51
CA THR A 53 24.06 23.62 27.34
C THR A 53 22.60 23.95 27.60
N ALA A 54 22.15 25.13 27.18
CA ALA A 54 20.73 25.53 27.25
C ALA A 54 19.82 24.43 26.65
N PRO A 55 18.61 24.19 27.20
CA PRO A 55 17.71 23.17 26.71
C PRO A 55 17.41 23.39 25.22
N VAL A 56 17.50 22.31 24.44
CA VAL A 56 17.21 22.34 23.00
C VAL A 56 15.77 22.80 22.79
N LEU A 57 15.59 23.82 21.96
CA LEU A 57 14.28 24.36 21.61
C LEU A 57 13.36 23.24 21.12
N THR A 58 12.12 23.25 21.61
CA THR A 58 11.05 22.42 21.06
C THR A 58 10.80 22.80 19.60
N THR A 59 10.20 21.90 18.83
CA THR A 59 9.83 22.18 17.42
C THR A 59 8.95 23.43 17.30
N ARG A 60 8.08 23.69 18.29
CA ARG A 60 7.20 24.87 18.32
C ARG A 60 7.98 26.15 18.56
N GLU A 61 8.90 26.17 19.51
CA GLU A 61 9.74 27.34 19.80
C GLU A 61 10.69 27.66 18.63
N ALA A 62 11.33 26.62 18.06
CA ALA A 62 12.21 26.78 16.92
C ALA A 62 11.48 27.36 15.69
N ARG A 63 10.20 26.99 15.46
CA ARG A 63 9.36 27.56 14.39
C ARG A 63 9.11 29.07 14.54
N LEU A 64 9.27 29.64 15.73
CA LEU A 64 9.14 31.07 15.97
C LEU A 64 10.51 31.78 15.99
N ALA A 65 11.48 31.20 16.70
CA ALA A 65 12.79 31.80 16.90
C ALA A 65 13.65 31.79 15.62
N VAL A 66 13.69 30.67 14.89
CA VAL A 66 14.55 30.53 13.70
C VAL A 66 14.16 31.53 12.59
N PRO A 67 12.87 31.68 12.22
CA PRO A 67 12.50 32.65 11.20
C PRO A 67 12.80 34.10 11.60
N ALA A 68 12.67 34.45 12.89
CA ALA A 68 13.00 35.78 13.39
C ALA A 68 14.50 36.09 13.23
N LEU A 69 15.36 35.10 13.48
CA LEU A 69 16.82 35.23 13.30
C LEU A 69 17.24 35.33 11.82
N VAL A 70 16.57 34.60 10.94
CA VAL A 70 16.96 34.50 9.52
C VAL A 70 16.41 35.67 8.69
N ARG A 71 15.26 36.24 9.06
CA ARG A 71 14.57 37.28 8.26
C ARG A 71 15.45 38.48 7.85
N PRO A 72 16.32 39.05 8.70
CA PRO A 72 17.19 40.17 8.30
C PRO A 72 18.17 39.81 7.18
N PHE A 73 18.58 38.54 7.09
CA PHE A 73 19.57 38.08 6.10
C PHE A 73 18.95 37.87 4.72
N LEU A 74 17.64 37.62 4.62
CA LEU A 74 16.95 37.34 3.35
C LEU A 74 17.05 38.49 2.34
N THR A 75 17.22 39.73 2.83
CA THR A 75 17.30 40.94 1.98
C THR A 75 18.71 41.53 1.91
N ALA A 76 19.70 40.90 2.57
CA ALA A 76 21.05 41.41 2.68
C ALA A 76 21.69 41.59 1.29
N PRO A 77 22.39 42.71 1.04
CA PRO A 77 22.96 43.01 -0.27
C PRO A 77 24.12 42.07 -0.65
N ASP A 78 24.81 41.52 0.35
CA ASP A 78 25.92 40.58 0.20
C ASP A 78 25.52 39.20 0.77
N PRO A 79 25.06 38.27 -0.08
CA PRO A 79 24.57 36.96 0.35
C PRO A 79 25.70 36.06 0.89
N GLU A 80 26.95 36.23 0.44
CA GLU A 80 28.08 35.42 0.90
C GLU A 80 28.45 35.78 2.34
N ARG A 81 28.59 37.08 2.61
CA ARG A 81 28.84 37.56 3.98
C ARG A 81 27.67 37.22 4.90
N ALA A 82 26.44 37.37 4.43
CA ALA A 82 25.23 37.01 5.16
C ALA A 82 25.19 35.51 5.50
N ALA A 83 25.60 34.63 4.58
CA ALA A 83 25.63 33.19 4.82
C ALA A 83 26.62 32.82 5.94
N VAL A 84 27.83 33.39 5.91
CA VAL A 84 28.86 33.14 6.94
C VAL A 84 28.38 33.61 8.32
N GLU A 85 27.75 34.79 8.39
CA GLU A 85 27.21 35.31 9.65
C GLU A 85 26.04 34.46 10.16
N LEU A 86 25.10 34.10 9.28
CA LEU A 86 23.95 33.28 9.62
C LEU A 86 24.36 31.87 10.05
N GLU A 87 25.38 31.28 9.45
CA GLU A 87 25.92 29.99 9.88
C GLU A 87 26.42 30.05 11.33
N ARG A 88 27.13 31.12 11.74
CA ARG A 88 27.54 31.31 13.14
C ARG A 88 26.34 31.43 14.07
N VAL A 89 25.32 32.21 13.67
CA VAL A 89 24.09 32.39 14.45
C VAL A 89 23.34 31.06 14.63
N LEU A 90 23.18 30.28 13.56
CA LEU A 90 22.53 28.97 13.60
C LEU A 90 23.34 27.93 14.37
N ALA A 91 24.67 27.99 14.32
CA ALA A 91 25.55 27.13 15.11
C ALA A 91 25.37 27.37 16.62
N ALA A 92 25.24 28.64 17.03
CA ALA A 92 25.01 29.04 18.42
C ALA A 92 23.55 28.83 18.90
N THR A 93 22.61 28.65 17.98
CA THR A 93 21.19 28.45 18.31
C THR A 93 20.95 27.02 18.80
N PRO A 94 20.31 26.80 19.97
CA PRO A 94 20.02 25.47 20.51
C PRO A 94 18.82 24.81 19.79
N ALA A 95 18.82 24.78 18.46
CA ALA A 95 17.82 24.12 17.63
C ALA A 95 18.39 22.88 16.95
N ARG A 96 17.56 21.85 16.74
CA ARG A 96 17.92 20.70 15.88
C ARG A 96 17.81 21.08 14.41
N GLU A 97 18.66 20.51 13.57
CA GLU A 97 18.64 20.69 12.11
C GLU A 97 17.26 20.44 11.49
N ARG A 98 16.53 19.41 11.94
CA ARG A 98 15.16 19.14 11.51
C ARG A 98 14.20 20.30 11.77
N ALA A 99 14.40 21.02 12.87
CA ALA A 99 13.55 22.14 13.27
C ALA A 99 13.94 23.42 12.52
N VAL A 100 15.23 23.63 12.26
CA VAL A 100 15.73 24.70 11.40
C VAL A 100 15.18 24.54 9.98
N PHE A 101 15.32 23.35 9.39
CA PHE A 101 14.76 23.03 8.07
C PHE A 101 13.26 23.32 8.03
N ALA A 102 12.48 22.73 8.94
CA ALA A 102 11.03 22.89 8.96
C ALA A 102 10.58 24.36 9.15
N ALA A 103 11.33 25.16 9.93
CA ALA A 103 11.05 26.57 10.12
C ALA A 103 11.30 27.38 8.83
N LEU A 104 12.36 27.06 8.09
CA LEU A 104 12.70 27.78 6.85
C LEU A 104 11.92 27.32 5.63
N THR A 105 11.43 26.09 5.58
CA THR A 105 10.44 25.70 4.57
C THR A 105 9.15 26.52 4.70
N ALA A 106 8.78 26.90 5.92
CA ALA A 106 7.56 27.67 6.21
C ALA A 106 7.77 29.19 6.29
N ILE A 107 9.00 29.70 6.13
CA ILE A 107 9.26 31.14 6.30
C ILE A 107 8.54 31.97 5.22
N PRO A 108 7.91 33.11 5.58
CA PRO A 108 7.45 34.07 4.59
C PRO A 108 8.63 34.61 3.78
N LEU A 109 8.55 34.45 2.46
CA LEU A 109 9.58 34.92 1.53
C LEU A 109 9.33 36.39 1.16
N PRO A 110 10.39 37.16 0.82
CA PRO A 110 10.23 38.53 0.35
C PRO A 110 9.30 38.61 -0.88
N GLY A 111 8.46 39.65 -0.92
CA GLY A 111 7.54 39.91 -2.02
C GLY A 111 8.23 40.48 -3.25
N GLU A 112 9.23 41.35 -3.05
CA GLU A 112 9.97 42.01 -4.11
C GLU A 112 10.93 41.04 -4.83
N PRO A 113 10.96 41.01 -6.17
CA PRO A 113 11.82 40.11 -6.95
C PRO A 113 13.30 40.20 -6.59
N ALA A 114 13.87 41.42 -6.49
CA ALA A 114 15.27 41.61 -6.14
C ALA A 114 15.64 41.05 -4.75
N HIS A 115 14.73 41.18 -3.78
CA HIS A 115 14.91 40.58 -2.45
C HIS A 115 14.76 39.06 -2.47
N ARG A 116 13.89 38.53 -3.34
CA ARG A 116 13.78 37.08 -3.55
C ARG A 116 15.04 36.50 -4.18
N ASP A 117 15.66 37.21 -5.12
CA ASP A 117 16.92 36.80 -5.74
C ASP A 117 18.07 36.78 -4.73
N ARG A 118 18.14 37.77 -3.83
CA ARG A 118 19.10 37.77 -2.71
C ARG A 118 18.86 36.62 -1.73
N ALA A 119 17.60 36.35 -1.38
CA ALA A 119 17.26 35.20 -0.53
C ALA A 119 17.67 33.87 -1.18
N ARG A 120 17.52 33.74 -2.50
CA ARG A 120 17.97 32.57 -3.27
C ARG A 120 19.49 32.45 -3.26
N ALA A 121 20.20 33.55 -3.49
CA ALA A 121 21.66 33.58 -3.43
C ALA A 121 22.17 33.18 -2.03
N LEU A 122 21.57 33.70 -0.95
CA LEU A 122 21.87 33.29 0.42
C LEU A 122 21.65 31.78 0.62
N ALA A 123 20.52 31.25 0.16
CA ALA A 123 20.22 29.83 0.26
C ALA A 123 21.28 28.97 -0.46
N ARG A 124 21.71 29.39 -1.65
CA ARG A 124 22.80 28.76 -2.42
C ARG A 124 24.12 28.81 -1.67
N CYS A 125 24.48 29.95 -1.08
CA CYS A 125 25.71 30.06 -0.29
C CYS A 125 25.71 29.07 0.89
N LEU A 126 24.61 29.00 1.65
CA LEU A 126 24.46 28.05 2.76
C LEU A 126 24.53 26.59 2.30
N THR A 127 23.92 26.25 1.17
CA THR A 127 23.94 24.89 0.62
C THR A 127 25.30 24.51 0.06
N ARG A 128 25.96 25.39 -0.70
CA ARG A 128 27.20 25.10 -1.44
C ARG A 128 28.46 25.24 -0.60
N HIS A 129 28.45 26.16 0.37
CA HIS A 129 29.64 26.52 1.17
C HIS A 129 29.47 26.26 2.66
N GLY A 130 28.27 25.90 3.13
CA GLY A 130 28.03 25.60 4.54
C GLY A 130 28.91 24.47 5.07
N THR A 131 29.45 24.68 6.27
CA THR A 131 30.31 23.71 6.97
C THR A 131 29.56 22.92 8.04
N THR A 132 28.42 23.44 8.50
CA THR A 132 27.56 22.82 9.51
C THR A 132 26.28 22.23 8.93
N VAL A 133 25.80 21.14 9.54
CA VAL A 133 24.53 20.48 9.14
C VAL A 133 23.34 21.44 9.26
N ARG A 134 23.35 22.35 10.26
CA ARG A 134 22.28 23.34 10.45
C ARG A 134 22.27 24.41 9.36
N ALA A 135 23.45 24.92 8.95
CA ALA A 135 23.54 25.88 7.85
C ALA A 135 23.06 25.26 6.54
N VAL A 136 23.51 24.05 6.23
CA VAL A 136 23.05 23.34 5.04
C VAL A 136 21.55 23.04 5.12
N ALA A 137 21.04 22.54 6.25
CA ALA A 137 19.60 22.34 6.45
C ALA A 137 18.79 23.64 6.29
N ALA A 138 19.35 24.79 6.68
CA ALA A 138 18.73 26.08 6.45
C ALA A 138 18.66 26.43 4.95
N GLY A 139 19.76 26.26 4.21
CA GLY A 139 19.81 26.44 2.75
C GLY A 139 18.81 25.53 2.03
N LEU A 140 18.78 24.24 2.37
CA LEU A 140 17.82 23.27 1.82
C LEU A 140 16.35 23.66 2.10
N GLY A 141 16.07 24.16 3.31
CA GLY A 141 14.74 24.62 3.68
C GLY A 141 14.26 25.81 2.83
N LEU A 142 15.14 26.78 2.57
CA LEU A 142 14.86 27.92 1.70
C LEU A 142 14.69 27.51 0.24
N LEU A 143 15.57 26.62 -0.27
CA LEU A 143 15.52 26.11 -1.64
C LEU A 143 14.26 25.29 -1.95
N THR A 144 13.53 24.81 -0.93
CA THR A 144 12.22 24.16 -1.13
C THR A 144 11.22 25.07 -1.87
N ARG A 145 11.34 26.40 -1.74
CA ARG A 145 10.46 27.38 -2.40
C ARG A 145 11.20 28.35 -3.34
N LEU A 146 12.52 28.44 -3.22
CA LEU A 146 13.36 29.36 -4.01
C LEU A 146 14.23 28.66 -5.05
N GLY A 147 14.36 27.34 -4.97
CA GLY A 147 15.28 26.58 -5.81
C GLY A 147 14.92 26.64 -7.29
N GLU A 148 15.94 26.39 -8.11
CA GLU A 148 15.84 26.31 -9.56
C GLU A 148 16.55 25.03 -10.05
N PRO A 149 16.39 24.61 -11.32
CA PRO A 149 17.02 23.39 -11.84
C PRO A 149 18.54 23.33 -11.64
N GLU A 150 19.24 24.48 -11.60
CA GLU A 150 20.68 24.54 -11.33
C GLU A 150 21.09 24.05 -9.94
N ASP A 151 20.14 24.00 -8.99
CA ASP A 151 20.40 23.59 -7.62
C ASP A 151 20.35 22.05 -7.45
N VAL A 152 19.72 21.33 -8.40
CA VAL A 152 19.51 19.88 -8.34
C VAL A 152 20.81 19.08 -8.11
N PRO A 153 21.94 19.33 -8.81
CA PRO A 153 23.18 18.59 -8.59
C PRO A 153 23.73 18.71 -7.16
N TYR A 154 23.58 19.89 -6.54
CA TYR A 154 24.01 20.13 -5.17
C TYR A 154 23.14 19.39 -4.17
N LEU A 155 21.81 19.40 -4.38
CA LEU A 155 20.85 18.69 -3.54
C LEU A 155 21.05 17.17 -3.62
N ARG A 156 21.28 16.61 -4.81
CA ARG A 156 21.59 15.19 -5.00
C ARG A 156 22.84 14.78 -4.22
N THR A 157 23.92 15.56 -4.35
CA THR A 157 25.20 15.28 -3.69
C THR A 157 25.09 15.36 -2.16
N LEU A 158 24.55 16.46 -1.63
CA LEU A 158 24.38 16.65 -0.19
C LEU A 158 23.41 15.65 0.43
N GLY A 159 22.38 15.28 -0.31
CA GLY A 159 21.38 14.32 0.13
C GLY A 159 21.94 12.93 0.43
N LEU A 160 23.09 12.56 -0.13
CA LEU A 160 23.75 11.28 0.16
C LEU A 160 24.27 11.20 1.60
N LEU A 161 24.48 12.35 2.26
CA LEU A 161 24.98 12.41 3.63
C LEU A 161 23.87 12.07 4.65
N ASP A 162 24.22 11.26 5.64
CA ASP A 162 23.35 10.93 6.76
C ASP A 162 22.90 12.20 7.52
N GLY A 163 21.60 12.28 7.79
CA GLY A 163 20.94 13.44 8.41
C GLY A 163 20.54 14.56 7.44
N LEU A 164 21.03 14.58 6.19
CA LEU A 164 20.60 15.55 5.17
C LEU A 164 19.64 14.96 4.12
N GLY A 165 19.61 13.63 3.96
CA GLY A 165 18.80 12.95 2.95
C GLY A 165 17.32 13.36 2.92
N ARG A 166 16.63 13.34 4.06
CA ARG A 166 15.20 13.75 4.11
C ARG A 166 14.99 15.21 3.71
N HIS A 167 15.92 16.09 4.07
CA HIS A 167 15.84 17.52 3.75
C HIS A 167 16.06 17.77 2.26
N ALA A 168 17.05 17.10 1.67
CA ALA A 168 17.33 17.17 0.25
C ALA A 168 16.18 16.56 -0.59
N VAL A 169 15.60 15.43 -0.17
CA VAL A 169 14.40 14.87 -0.83
C VAL A 169 13.26 15.88 -0.85
N THR A 170 12.90 16.47 0.29
CA THR A 170 11.82 17.47 0.34
C THR A 170 12.12 18.70 -0.52
N ALA A 171 13.37 19.18 -0.56
CA ALA A 171 13.74 20.29 -1.44
C ALA A 171 13.66 19.91 -2.94
N LEU A 172 13.99 18.66 -3.29
CA LEU A 172 13.92 18.14 -4.65
C LEU A 172 12.48 17.87 -5.12
N GLU A 173 11.53 17.57 -4.22
CA GLU A 173 10.15 17.23 -4.60
C GLU A 173 9.47 18.28 -5.51
N GLY A 174 9.80 19.56 -5.34
CA GLY A 174 9.29 20.65 -6.17
C GLY A 174 10.17 21.03 -7.37
N LEU A 175 11.41 20.52 -7.46
CA LEU A 175 12.40 20.90 -8.48
C LEU A 175 12.64 19.79 -9.50
N ASP A 176 12.85 18.58 -9.02
CA ASP A 176 13.11 17.38 -9.79
C ASP A 176 12.65 16.16 -8.99
N ARG A 177 11.42 15.72 -9.31
CA ARG A 177 10.75 14.63 -8.62
C ARG A 177 11.45 13.28 -8.86
N GLN A 178 12.08 13.10 -10.02
CA GLN A 178 12.85 11.90 -10.35
C GLN A 178 14.10 11.82 -9.47
N ALA A 179 14.87 12.91 -9.36
CA ALA A 179 16.01 13.00 -8.48
C ALA A 179 15.63 12.83 -7.00
N ALA A 180 14.51 13.42 -6.58
CA ALA A 180 13.95 13.22 -5.23
C ALA A 180 13.69 11.74 -4.95
N ALA A 181 13.10 11.02 -5.91
CA ALA A 181 12.75 9.63 -5.78
C ALA A 181 13.96 8.70 -5.73
N VAL A 182 14.96 8.91 -6.60
CA VAL A 182 16.24 8.18 -6.54
C VAL A 182 16.89 8.37 -5.17
N LEU A 183 16.97 9.61 -4.69
CA LEU A 183 17.58 9.90 -3.41
C LEU A 183 16.80 9.27 -2.24
N TRP A 184 15.48 9.30 -2.28
CA TRP A 184 14.65 8.63 -1.29
C TRP A 184 14.93 7.12 -1.26
N LEU A 185 15.01 6.47 -2.43
CA LEU A 185 15.30 5.04 -2.52
C LEU A 185 16.67 4.70 -1.93
N VAL A 186 17.71 5.53 -2.15
CA VAL A 186 19.04 5.32 -1.55
C VAL A 186 18.98 5.18 -0.02
N HIS A 187 18.09 5.92 0.64
CA HIS A 187 17.96 5.89 2.11
C HIS A 187 16.97 4.84 2.63
N PHE A 188 15.94 4.51 1.85
CA PHE A 188 14.79 3.72 2.33
C PHE A 188 14.59 2.38 1.63
N ALA A 189 15.35 2.07 0.58
CA ALA A 189 15.33 0.76 -0.06
C ALA A 189 15.82 -0.33 0.90
N ARG A 190 15.01 -1.38 1.06
CA ARG A 190 15.31 -2.57 1.84
C ARG A 190 15.26 -3.80 0.93
N GLY A 191 16.02 -4.83 1.27
CA GLY A 191 16.16 -6.04 0.46
C GLY A 191 17.19 -5.89 -0.67
N ASP A 192 17.90 -6.97 -0.98
CA ASP A 192 19.03 -6.92 -1.91
C ASP A 192 18.61 -6.62 -3.34
N ALA A 193 17.47 -7.14 -3.80
CA ALA A 193 16.99 -6.89 -5.16
C ALA A 193 16.68 -5.41 -5.41
N LEU A 194 15.95 -4.78 -4.48
CA LEU A 194 15.61 -3.37 -4.58
C LEU A 194 16.84 -2.47 -4.43
N ARG A 195 17.78 -2.83 -3.55
CA ARG A 195 19.07 -2.13 -3.41
C ARG A 195 19.85 -2.14 -4.71
N ARG A 196 19.96 -3.29 -5.39
CA ARG A 196 20.64 -3.37 -6.69
C ARG A 196 20.03 -2.43 -7.74
N VAL A 197 18.70 -2.35 -7.85
CA VAL A 197 18.05 -1.39 -8.77
C VAL A 197 18.35 0.06 -8.35
N THR A 198 18.27 0.34 -7.05
CA THR A 198 18.55 1.67 -6.49
C THR A 198 19.99 2.11 -6.75
N ASP A 199 20.97 1.22 -6.58
CA ASP A 199 22.38 1.53 -6.82
C ASP A 199 22.63 1.85 -8.29
N ALA A 200 21.98 1.14 -9.22
CA ALA A 200 22.06 1.43 -10.65
C ALA A 200 21.44 2.80 -10.99
N LEU A 201 20.29 3.13 -10.39
CA LEU A 201 19.65 4.45 -10.52
C LEU A 201 20.54 5.58 -9.98
N ALA A 202 21.17 5.37 -8.82
CA ALA A 202 22.06 6.35 -8.21
C ALA A 202 23.35 6.55 -9.01
N ALA A 203 23.81 5.51 -9.71
CA ALA A 203 24.96 5.52 -10.61
C ALA A 203 24.66 6.06 -12.02
N ASP A 204 23.39 6.37 -12.33
CA ASP A 204 22.91 6.74 -13.66
C ASP A 204 23.22 5.68 -14.75
N ASP A 205 23.30 4.41 -14.34
CA ASP A 205 23.57 3.28 -15.22
C ASP A 205 22.27 2.70 -15.78
N GLY A 206 21.78 3.32 -16.85
CA GLY A 206 20.52 2.91 -17.49
C GLY A 206 20.51 1.46 -17.99
N THR A 207 21.66 0.86 -18.31
CA THR A 207 21.73 -0.55 -18.72
C THR A 207 21.56 -1.48 -17.52
N ALA A 208 22.31 -1.24 -16.43
CA ALA A 208 22.15 -2.01 -15.20
C ALA A 208 20.75 -1.84 -14.59
N VAL A 209 20.14 -0.65 -14.68
CA VAL A 209 18.76 -0.43 -14.23
C VAL A 209 17.82 -1.38 -14.96
N ARG A 210 17.92 -1.49 -16.29
CA ARG A 210 17.01 -2.31 -17.09
C ARG A 210 17.14 -3.80 -16.80
N GLU A 211 18.37 -4.31 -16.75
CA GLU A 211 18.63 -5.72 -16.43
C GLU A 211 18.11 -6.09 -15.03
N ARG A 212 18.38 -5.23 -14.04
CA ARG A 212 17.97 -5.47 -12.65
C ARG A 212 16.47 -5.30 -12.44
N LEU A 213 15.84 -4.38 -13.17
CA LEU A 213 14.39 -4.16 -13.11
C LEU A 213 13.62 -5.34 -13.71
N SER A 214 14.05 -5.88 -14.84
CA SER A 214 13.40 -7.06 -15.45
C SER A 214 13.43 -8.27 -14.51
N GLY A 215 14.54 -8.47 -13.78
CA GLY A 215 14.69 -9.51 -12.76
C GLY A 215 14.09 -9.18 -11.39
N LEU A 216 13.45 -8.02 -11.22
CA LEU A 216 12.91 -7.61 -9.93
C LEU A 216 11.66 -8.45 -9.60
N SER A 217 11.80 -9.33 -8.63
CA SER A 217 10.69 -10.06 -8.01
C SER A 217 10.62 -9.67 -6.54
N TYR A 218 9.42 -9.45 -6.04
CA TYR A 218 9.16 -9.10 -4.65
C TYR A 218 7.86 -9.76 -4.21
N ALA A 219 7.83 -10.28 -2.98
CA ALA A 219 6.54 -10.62 -2.39
C ALA A 219 5.77 -9.31 -2.14
N PRO A 220 4.41 -9.32 -2.18
CA PRO A 220 3.62 -8.12 -1.91
C PRO A 220 3.95 -7.42 -0.57
N ARG A 221 4.50 -8.15 0.41
CA ARG A 221 4.93 -7.60 1.70
C ARG A 221 6.31 -6.91 1.67
N ASP A 222 7.14 -7.20 0.68
CA ASP A 222 8.54 -6.75 0.63
C ASP A 222 8.71 -5.38 -0.01
N LEU A 223 7.74 -4.97 -0.86
CA LEU A 223 7.71 -3.65 -1.48
C LEU A 223 6.48 -2.88 -0.99
N GLY A 224 6.65 -1.76 -0.31
CA GLY A 224 5.52 -0.89 0.09
C GLY A 224 4.93 -0.11 -1.08
N PRO A 225 3.70 0.43 -0.96
CA PRO A 225 3.13 1.32 -1.99
C PRO A 225 4.01 2.54 -2.27
N GLU A 226 4.60 3.16 -1.24
CA GLU A 226 5.50 4.32 -1.41
C GLU A 226 6.76 3.94 -2.19
N HIS A 227 7.37 2.78 -1.89
CA HIS A 227 8.51 2.27 -2.66
C HIS A 227 8.16 2.06 -4.13
N ALA A 228 6.96 1.54 -4.42
CA ALA A 228 6.50 1.34 -5.79
C ALA A 228 6.34 2.69 -6.54
N ARG A 229 5.74 3.71 -5.91
CA ARG A 229 5.69 5.06 -6.49
C ARG A 229 7.08 5.64 -6.70
N ARG A 230 7.95 5.55 -5.70
CA ARG A 230 9.31 6.11 -5.79
C ARG A 230 10.13 5.44 -6.89
N LEU A 231 9.95 4.14 -7.12
CA LEU A 231 10.53 3.47 -8.29
C LEU A 231 9.95 4.01 -9.61
N ALA A 232 8.62 4.14 -9.71
CA ALA A 232 7.97 4.65 -10.91
C ALA A 232 8.36 6.11 -11.24
N GLU A 233 8.52 6.96 -10.21
CA GLU A 233 9.05 8.32 -10.33
C GLU A 233 10.51 8.33 -10.77
N ALA A 234 11.37 7.52 -10.12
CA ALA A 234 12.80 7.44 -10.43
C ALA A 234 13.09 6.97 -11.86
N LEU A 235 12.20 6.14 -12.42
CA LEU A 235 12.32 5.57 -13.76
C LEU A 235 11.70 6.44 -14.85
N ASP A 236 10.90 7.46 -14.49
CA ASP A 236 9.91 8.08 -15.38
C ASP A 236 9.18 7.00 -16.20
N LEU A 237 8.50 6.11 -15.49
CA LEU A 237 8.06 4.83 -16.01
C LEU A 237 7.18 4.94 -17.29
N PRO A 238 6.23 5.88 -17.42
CA PRO A 238 5.51 6.12 -18.67
C PRO A 238 6.43 6.47 -19.84
N ALA A 239 7.41 7.36 -19.64
CA ALA A 239 8.35 7.72 -20.69
C ALA A 239 9.28 6.55 -21.05
N LEU A 240 9.67 5.74 -20.05
CA LEU A 240 10.44 4.53 -20.28
C LEU A 240 9.69 3.52 -21.15
N LEU A 241 8.42 3.25 -20.85
CA LEU A 241 7.57 2.35 -21.65
C LEU A 241 7.38 2.85 -23.08
N ARG A 242 7.33 4.17 -23.30
CA ARG A 242 7.27 4.77 -24.65
C ARG A 242 8.57 4.65 -25.42
N ARG A 243 9.72 4.80 -24.75
CA ARG A 243 11.05 4.68 -25.38
C ARG A 243 11.41 3.23 -25.71
N GLU A 244 10.90 2.27 -24.95
CA GLU A 244 11.24 0.85 -25.10
C GLU A 244 9.98 -0.01 -25.32
N PRO A 245 9.31 0.12 -26.49
CA PRO A 245 8.09 -0.63 -26.78
C PRO A 245 8.36 -2.14 -26.85
N ASP A 246 9.50 -2.58 -27.36
CA ASP A 246 9.78 -4.01 -27.64
C ASP A 246 10.26 -4.81 -26.41
N ARG A 247 9.95 -4.35 -25.18
CA ARG A 247 10.36 -4.99 -23.93
C ARG A 247 9.17 -5.37 -23.04
N PRO A 248 8.56 -6.55 -23.23
CA PRO A 248 7.38 -6.97 -22.47
C PRO A 248 7.66 -7.15 -20.98
N GLU A 249 8.91 -7.41 -20.58
CA GLU A 249 9.29 -7.51 -19.16
C GLU A 249 9.11 -6.18 -18.43
N LEU A 250 9.38 -5.05 -19.10
CA LEU A 250 9.15 -3.71 -18.53
C LEU A 250 7.66 -3.44 -18.33
N LEU A 251 6.82 -3.89 -19.27
CA LEU A 251 5.37 -3.79 -19.14
C LEU A 251 4.85 -4.61 -17.96
N VAL A 252 5.37 -5.83 -17.75
CA VAL A 252 5.04 -6.66 -16.58
C VAL A 252 5.43 -5.95 -15.28
N GLN A 253 6.62 -5.35 -15.21
CA GLN A 253 7.04 -4.58 -14.04
C GLN A 253 6.18 -3.33 -13.82
N ALA A 254 5.78 -2.65 -14.89
CA ALA A 254 4.88 -1.52 -14.81
C ALA A 254 3.51 -1.90 -14.25
N LEU A 255 2.94 -3.02 -14.71
CA LEU A 255 1.70 -3.58 -14.17
C LEU A 255 1.83 -3.90 -12.66
N ARG A 256 2.96 -4.49 -12.25
CA ARG A 256 3.25 -4.84 -10.85
C ARG A 256 3.37 -3.60 -9.96
N LEU A 257 4.12 -2.59 -10.38
CA LEU A 257 4.30 -1.34 -9.65
C LEU A 257 2.99 -0.55 -9.57
N LEU A 258 2.25 -0.46 -10.68
CA LEU A 258 0.96 0.24 -10.73
C LEU A 258 -0.06 -0.39 -9.80
N THR A 259 -0.18 -1.72 -9.82
CA THR A 259 -1.05 -2.44 -8.89
C THR A 259 -0.63 -2.18 -7.43
N ARG A 260 0.68 -2.15 -7.16
CA ARG A 260 1.18 -1.95 -5.81
C ARG A 260 0.96 -0.53 -5.28
N MET A 261 1.04 0.49 -6.13
CA MET A 261 0.71 1.88 -5.76
C MET A 261 -0.76 2.04 -5.37
N GLY A 262 -1.66 1.24 -5.96
CA GLY A 262 -3.09 1.26 -5.65
C GLY A 262 -3.52 0.43 -4.43
N SER A 263 -2.58 -0.18 -3.70
CA SER A 263 -2.86 -1.01 -2.53
C SER A 263 -3.29 -0.19 -1.32
N GLY A 264 -4.20 -0.73 -0.50
CA GLY A 264 -4.69 -0.12 0.75
C GLY A 264 -3.66 -0.11 1.90
N ARG A 265 -2.51 -0.77 1.74
CA ARG A 265 -1.40 -0.85 2.73
C ARG A 265 -0.51 0.39 2.78
N GLY A 266 -1.08 1.55 2.52
CA GLY A 266 -0.36 2.82 2.47
C GLY A 266 -0.69 3.69 3.69
N TYR A 267 0.26 4.55 4.06
CA TYR A 267 -0.05 5.69 4.92
C TYR A 267 -0.66 6.87 4.13
N GLN A 268 -0.65 6.76 2.80
CA GLN A 268 -1.14 7.74 1.83
C GLN A 268 -1.65 7.02 0.58
N ASP A 269 -2.47 7.73 -0.20
CA ASP A 269 -2.86 7.31 -1.55
C ASP A 269 -1.70 7.59 -2.52
N GLU A 270 -0.79 6.64 -2.66
CA GLU A 270 0.40 6.78 -3.50
C GLU A 270 0.05 6.96 -4.98
N LEU A 271 -1.08 6.42 -5.42
CA LEU A 271 -1.52 6.57 -6.81
C LEU A 271 -1.89 8.03 -7.12
N ARG A 272 -2.63 8.70 -6.23
CA ARG A 272 -2.95 10.13 -6.38
C ARG A 272 -1.74 11.05 -6.20
N ARG A 273 -0.70 10.57 -5.51
CA ARG A 273 0.59 11.26 -5.38
C ARG A 273 1.53 10.99 -6.54
N TYR A 274 1.15 10.18 -7.52
CA TYR A 274 1.98 9.93 -8.68
C TYR A 274 1.43 10.72 -9.88
N ASP A 275 2.13 11.78 -10.28
CA ASP A 275 1.66 12.67 -11.36
C ASP A 275 1.48 11.92 -12.69
N GLY A 276 2.30 10.89 -12.94
CA GLY A 276 2.24 10.03 -14.13
C GLY A 276 1.23 8.88 -14.05
N ALA A 277 0.32 8.85 -13.05
CA ALA A 277 -0.58 7.73 -12.84
C ALA A 277 -1.52 7.48 -14.02
N VAL A 278 -2.13 8.54 -14.57
CA VAL A 278 -3.03 8.43 -15.74
C VAL A 278 -2.29 7.86 -16.93
N ASP A 279 -1.14 8.46 -17.29
CA ASP A 279 -0.29 8.00 -18.40
C ASP A 279 0.15 6.55 -18.22
N LEU A 280 0.49 6.13 -17.00
CA LEU A 280 0.93 4.76 -16.72
C LEU A 280 -0.22 3.76 -16.91
N TYR A 281 -1.42 4.08 -16.44
CA TYR A 281 -2.62 3.26 -16.67
C TYR A 281 -2.92 3.15 -18.17
N GLU A 282 -2.84 4.25 -18.92
CA GLU A 282 -3.09 4.23 -20.36
C GLU A 282 -2.04 3.40 -21.10
N ALA A 283 -0.76 3.56 -20.75
CA ALA A 283 0.34 2.79 -21.34
C ALA A 283 0.17 1.29 -21.09
N VAL A 284 -0.20 0.89 -19.86
CA VAL A 284 -0.47 -0.52 -19.52
C VAL A 284 -1.71 -1.04 -20.25
N ALA A 285 -2.81 -0.30 -20.23
CA ALA A 285 -4.08 -0.72 -20.84
C ALA A 285 -3.99 -0.88 -22.36
N ALA A 286 -3.22 -0.03 -23.04
CA ALA A 286 -3.02 -0.11 -24.49
C ALA A 286 -2.26 -1.38 -24.93
N ARG A 287 -1.45 -1.95 -24.03
CA ARG A 287 -0.50 -3.03 -24.32
C ARG A 287 -0.82 -4.34 -23.62
N THR A 288 -2.02 -4.48 -23.06
CA THR A 288 -2.43 -5.70 -22.34
C THR A 288 -2.34 -6.98 -23.18
N HIS A 289 -2.50 -6.86 -24.51
CA HIS A 289 -2.37 -7.96 -25.46
C HIS A 289 -0.95 -8.53 -25.57
N GLU A 290 0.07 -7.79 -25.12
CA GLU A 290 1.48 -8.23 -25.08
C GLU A 290 1.82 -8.97 -23.77
N LEU A 291 0.94 -8.93 -22.76
CA LEU A 291 1.18 -9.60 -21.50
C LEU A 291 1.03 -11.12 -21.68
N PRO A 292 1.99 -11.92 -21.16
CA PRO A 292 1.81 -13.36 -21.08
C PRO A 292 0.50 -13.69 -20.33
N PRO A 293 -0.29 -14.71 -20.75
CA PRO A 293 -1.59 -15.04 -20.17
C PRO A 293 -1.48 -15.77 -18.82
N LEU A 294 -0.55 -15.32 -17.97
CA LEU A 294 -0.31 -15.87 -16.63
C LEU A 294 -1.40 -15.42 -15.65
N LEU A 295 -1.72 -16.28 -14.69
CA LEU A 295 -2.70 -16.02 -13.64
C LEU A 295 -2.39 -14.72 -12.88
N ASP A 296 -1.11 -14.44 -12.61
CA ASP A 296 -0.67 -13.21 -11.94
C ASP A 296 -1.01 -11.94 -12.73
N HIS A 297 -0.84 -11.95 -14.05
CA HIS A 297 -1.14 -10.79 -14.88
C HIS A 297 -2.65 -10.55 -14.92
N ARG A 298 -3.45 -11.60 -15.11
CA ARG A 298 -4.92 -11.51 -15.07
C ARG A 298 -5.42 -10.95 -13.75
N ALA A 299 -4.89 -11.45 -12.63
CA ALA A 299 -5.25 -10.96 -11.31
C ALA A 299 -4.97 -9.46 -11.15
N ARG A 300 -3.80 -9.00 -11.58
CA ARG A 300 -3.44 -7.57 -11.53
C ARG A 300 -4.34 -6.70 -12.41
N LEU A 301 -4.69 -7.16 -13.62
CA LEU A 301 -5.63 -6.45 -14.49
C LEU A 301 -7.00 -6.28 -13.81
N VAL A 302 -7.49 -7.32 -13.12
CA VAL A 302 -8.72 -7.24 -12.32
C VAL A 302 -8.57 -6.23 -11.18
N THR A 303 -7.46 -6.25 -10.44
CA THR A 303 -7.18 -5.29 -9.35
C THR A 303 -7.19 -3.84 -9.87
N LEU A 304 -6.57 -3.58 -11.02
CA LEU A 304 -6.61 -2.26 -11.67
C LEU A 304 -8.04 -1.87 -12.07
N ALA A 305 -8.81 -2.79 -12.64
CA ALA A 305 -10.22 -2.55 -12.99
C ALA A 305 -11.08 -2.24 -11.76
N GLN A 306 -10.89 -2.95 -10.64
CA GLN A 306 -11.54 -2.64 -9.36
C GLN A 306 -11.15 -1.23 -8.87
N GLY A 307 -9.89 -0.83 -9.04
CA GLY A 307 -9.41 0.51 -8.73
C GLY A 307 -10.15 1.60 -9.52
N LEU A 308 -10.31 1.40 -10.84
CA LEU A 308 -11.04 2.32 -11.73
C LEU A 308 -12.54 2.37 -11.42
N HIS A 309 -13.13 1.27 -10.98
CA HIS A 309 -14.56 1.19 -10.67
C HIS A 309 -14.90 1.93 -9.38
N SER A 310 -14.28 1.57 -8.25
CA SER A 310 -14.68 2.05 -6.93
C SER A 310 -13.52 2.28 -5.95
N GLY A 311 -12.26 2.16 -6.39
CA GLY A 311 -11.08 2.41 -5.58
C GLY A 311 -10.44 3.80 -5.79
N PRO A 312 -9.22 4.01 -5.28
CA PRO A 312 -8.45 5.26 -5.44
C PRO A 312 -8.29 5.74 -6.88
N ALA A 313 -8.07 4.82 -7.83
CA ALA A 313 -7.87 5.17 -9.24
C ALA A 313 -9.11 5.83 -9.86
N HIS A 314 -10.30 5.64 -9.28
CA HIS A 314 -11.52 6.35 -9.68
C HIS A 314 -11.38 7.87 -9.62
N LEU A 315 -10.55 8.38 -8.68
CA LEU A 315 -10.38 9.81 -8.39
C LEU A 315 -9.24 10.48 -9.17
N LEU A 316 -8.52 9.73 -10.01
CA LEU A 316 -7.54 10.31 -10.92
C LEU A 316 -8.24 11.24 -11.92
N PRO A 317 -7.53 12.25 -12.48
CA PRO A 317 -8.11 13.26 -13.36
C PRO A 317 -8.36 12.71 -14.78
N TRP A 318 -9.25 11.74 -14.89
CA TRP A 318 -9.63 11.13 -16.17
C TRP A 318 -10.41 12.08 -17.06
N PRO A 319 -10.15 12.09 -18.38
CA PRO A 319 -11.08 12.67 -19.34
C PRO A 319 -12.46 12.01 -19.24
N PRO A 320 -13.56 12.72 -19.58
CA PRO A 320 -14.91 12.16 -19.56
C PRO A 320 -15.00 10.85 -20.34
N GLY A 321 -15.60 9.81 -19.74
CA GLY A 321 -15.75 8.48 -20.37
C GLY A 321 -14.49 7.60 -20.35
N ARG A 322 -13.29 8.20 -20.36
CA ARG A 322 -12.02 7.48 -20.51
C ARG A 322 -11.77 6.39 -19.48
N ARG A 323 -12.09 6.67 -18.22
CA ARG A 323 -11.99 5.68 -17.13
C ARG A 323 -12.76 4.39 -17.42
N ARG A 324 -13.97 4.52 -17.98
CA ARG A 324 -14.83 3.38 -18.31
C ARG A 324 -14.29 2.57 -19.48
N GLU A 325 -13.76 3.26 -20.50
CA GLU A 325 -13.09 2.62 -21.63
C GLU A 325 -11.89 1.78 -21.16
N LEU A 326 -11.03 2.36 -20.32
CA LEU A 326 -9.87 1.65 -19.77
C LEU A 326 -10.30 0.44 -18.94
N MET A 327 -11.32 0.59 -18.09
CA MET A 327 -11.86 -0.53 -17.32
C MET A 327 -12.37 -1.66 -18.23
N ALA A 328 -13.08 -1.33 -19.31
CA ALA A 328 -13.54 -2.32 -20.28
C ALA A 328 -12.37 -3.02 -20.99
N LEU A 329 -11.34 -2.28 -21.41
CA LEU A 329 -10.13 -2.84 -22.03
C LEU A 329 -9.41 -3.82 -21.12
N LEU A 330 -9.24 -3.47 -19.83
CA LEU A 330 -8.63 -4.36 -18.84
C LEU A 330 -9.45 -5.65 -18.66
N LEU A 331 -10.78 -5.53 -18.55
CA LEU A 331 -11.67 -6.69 -18.38
C LEU A 331 -11.75 -7.59 -19.62
N SER A 332 -11.61 -7.02 -20.82
CA SER A 332 -11.51 -7.80 -22.06
C SER A 332 -10.19 -8.58 -22.11
N ALA A 333 -9.09 -7.99 -21.66
CA ALA A 333 -7.78 -8.64 -21.65
C ALA A 333 -7.64 -9.79 -20.63
N VAL A 334 -8.45 -9.79 -19.57
CA VAL A 334 -8.55 -10.93 -18.64
C VAL A 334 -9.10 -12.19 -19.34
N GLY A 335 -9.92 -11.99 -20.38
CA GLY A 335 -10.62 -13.06 -21.11
C GLY A 335 -11.86 -13.57 -20.37
N ASP A 336 -12.62 -14.46 -21.02
CA ASP A 336 -13.68 -15.20 -20.35
C ASP A 336 -13.04 -16.37 -19.59
N THR A 337 -13.08 -16.30 -18.26
CA THR A 337 -12.78 -17.46 -17.42
C THR A 337 -13.85 -18.52 -17.70
N ALA A 338 -13.51 -19.55 -18.46
CA ALA A 338 -14.36 -20.73 -18.62
C ALA A 338 -14.76 -21.24 -17.23
N GLU A 339 -16.06 -21.48 -17.04
CA GLU A 339 -16.61 -21.90 -15.77
C GLU A 339 -15.98 -23.23 -15.29
N PRO A 340 -15.54 -23.35 -14.03
CA PRO A 340 -15.32 -24.66 -13.42
C PRO A 340 -16.71 -25.22 -13.05
N GLY A 341 -17.46 -25.70 -14.03
CA GLY A 341 -18.88 -25.97 -13.82
C GLY A 341 -19.62 -26.77 -14.89
N ASP A 342 -18.97 -27.68 -15.63
CA ASP A 342 -19.67 -28.87 -16.14
C ASP A 342 -18.67 -29.97 -16.53
N ARG A 343 -18.29 -30.81 -15.56
CA ARG A 343 -17.71 -32.12 -15.90
C ARG A 343 -18.90 -33.09 -16.01
N THR A 344 -19.43 -33.22 -17.22
CA THR A 344 -20.29 -34.34 -17.60
C THR A 344 -19.64 -35.65 -17.15
N ALA A 345 -20.37 -36.44 -16.37
CA ALA A 345 -19.94 -37.74 -15.89
C ALA A 345 -19.43 -38.62 -17.05
N PRO A 346 -18.31 -39.36 -16.91
CA PRO A 346 -17.89 -40.32 -17.92
C PRO A 346 -18.93 -41.44 -18.03
N GLY A 347 -19.35 -41.72 -19.27
CA GLY A 347 -20.31 -42.75 -19.62
C GLY A 347 -19.88 -44.16 -19.18
N VAL A 348 -20.89 -44.96 -18.85
CA VAL A 348 -20.82 -46.38 -18.49
C VAL A 348 -20.01 -47.16 -19.54
N VAL A 349 -18.87 -47.72 -19.12
CA VAL A 349 -18.10 -48.68 -19.93
C VAL A 349 -18.62 -50.08 -19.65
N ALA A 350 -19.08 -50.77 -20.70
CA ALA A 350 -19.56 -52.14 -20.67
C ALA A 350 -18.44 -53.14 -20.31
N ALA A 351 -18.78 -54.18 -19.55
CA ALA A 351 -17.87 -55.23 -19.11
C ALA A 351 -17.38 -56.11 -20.27
N PRO A 352 -16.10 -56.54 -20.30
CA PRO A 352 -15.61 -57.54 -21.26
C PRO A 352 -15.81 -58.96 -20.73
N GLY A 353 -16.26 -59.85 -21.63
CA GLY A 353 -16.42 -61.29 -21.41
C GLY A 353 -15.16 -62.11 -21.71
N ASP A 354 -15.20 -63.34 -21.20
CA ASP A 354 -14.12 -64.30 -20.98
C ASP A 354 -13.42 -64.96 -22.19
N LEU A 355 -12.13 -65.22 -21.97
CA LEU A 355 -11.30 -66.43 -22.21
C LEU A 355 -11.34 -67.19 -23.56
N ALA A 356 -10.15 -67.37 -24.17
CA ALA A 356 -9.65 -68.68 -24.63
C ALA A 356 -8.11 -68.68 -24.88
N ALA A 357 -7.50 -69.84 -24.61
CA ALA A 357 -6.07 -70.13 -24.41
C ALA A 357 -5.31 -70.55 -25.71
N PRO A 358 -3.97 -70.80 -25.66
CA PRO A 358 -3.05 -70.75 -26.79
C PRO A 358 -2.66 -72.12 -27.41
N GLY A 359 -2.05 -72.10 -28.60
CA GLY A 359 -1.42 -73.27 -29.24
C GLY A 359 -0.28 -72.89 -30.19
N ALA A 360 0.87 -73.55 -30.02
CA ALA A 360 2.18 -73.29 -30.61
C ALA A 360 2.43 -73.97 -31.97
N VAL A 361 3.34 -73.44 -32.82
CA VAL A 361 4.42 -74.22 -33.50
C VAL A 361 5.48 -73.35 -34.20
N VAL A 362 6.64 -73.96 -34.36
CA VAL A 362 8.00 -73.51 -34.76
C VAL A 362 8.21 -73.45 -36.28
N ALA A 363 9.01 -72.49 -36.80
CA ALA A 363 10.09 -72.66 -37.81
C ALA A 363 10.63 -71.31 -38.35
N ALA A 364 11.95 -71.22 -38.57
CA ALA A 364 12.70 -70.11 -39.21
C ALA A 364 13.32 -70.60 -40.54
N PRO A 365 14.17 -69.83 -41.29
CA PRO A 365 14.27 -68.37 -41.54
C PRO A 365 14.34 -68.02 -43.06
N ALA A 366 14.23 -66.74 -43.45
CA ALA A 366 15.00 -66.13 -44.56
C ALA A 366 14.77 -64.61 -44.72
N ASP A 367 15.91 -63.91 -44.83
CA ASP A 367 16.25 -62.65 -45.52
C ASP A 367 15.53 -61.30 -45.31
N VAL A 368 16.24 -60.46 -44.53
CA VAL A 368 16.79 -59.13 -44.85
C VAL A 368 15.92 -58.12 -45.64
N THR A 369 15.49 -57.06 -44.93
CA THR A 369 15.47 -55.67 -45.43
C THR A 369 15.66 -54.69 -44.24
N PRO A 370 16.44 -53.59 -44.38
CA PRO A 370 16.87 -52.73 -43.27
C PRO A 370 15.79 -51.70 -42.85
N PRO A 371 15.92 -51.05 -41.66
CA PRO A 371 14.78 -50.58 -40.89
C PRO A 371 14.24 -49.22 -41.38
N GLY A 372 12.95 -49.19 -41.67
CA GLY A 372 12.16 -47.96 -41.79
C GLY A 372 11.52 -47.59 -40.46
N VAL A 373 11.92 -46.44 -39.92
CA VAL A 373 11.21 -45.54 -38.98
C VAL A 373 10.24 -46.20 -38.00
N VAL A 374 10.71 -46.41 -36.77
CA VAL A 374 9.85 -46.55 -35.59
C VAL A 374 9.12 -45.22 -35.40
N THR A 375 7.81 -45.21 -35.64
CA THR A 375 6.91 -44.19 -35.11
C THR A 375 6.74 -44.49 -33.62
N GLU A 376 7.10 -43.55 -32.76
CA GLU A 376 6.89 -43.67 -31.32
C GLU A 376 5.39 -43.87 -31.01
N PRO A 377 5.05 -44.75 -30.05
CA PRO A 377 3.69 -44.89 -29.58
C PRO A 377 3.22 -43.59 -28.92
N GLY A 378 1.98 -43.22 -29.24
CA GLY A 378 1.35 -41.97 -28.86
C GLY A 378 1.56 -41.60 -27.39
N VAL A 379 1.94 -40.34 -27.19
CA VAL A 379 1.98 -39.66 -25.90
C VAL A 379 0.64 -39.86 -25.21
N VAL A 380 0.65 -40.69 -24.17
CA VAL A 380 -0.37 -40.67 -23.13
C VAL A 380 -0.30 -39.26 -22.55
N THR A 381 -1.34 -38.45 -22.80
CA THR A 381 -1.50 -37.16 -22.11
C THR A 381 -1.55 -37.44 -20.62
N GLU A 382 -0.52 -36.98 -19.90
CA GLU A 382 -0.56 -36.95 -18.45
C GLU A 382 -1.81 -36.19 -17.97
N PRO A 383 -2.44 -36.62 -16.85
CA PRO A 383 -3.57 -35.92 -16.30
C PRO A 383 -3.15 -34.49 -15.94
N GLY A 384 -3.80 -33.51 -16.57
CA GLY A 384 -3.45 -32.10 -16.49
C GLY A 384 -3.26 -31.62 -15.05
N ASP A 385 -2.18 -30.86 -14.85
CA ASP A 385 -1.81 -30.20 -13.60
C ASP A 385 -3.04 -29.69 -12.86
N VAL A 386 -3.35 -30.28 -11.71
CA VAL A 386 -4.30 -29.70 -10.77
C VAL A 386 -3.60 -28.46 -10.20
N PRO A 387 -4.08 -27.23 -10.45
CA PRO A 387 -3.44 -26.04 -9.94
C PRO A 387 -3.36 -26.11 -8.42
N ALA A 388 -2.26 -25.61 -7.85
CA ALA A 388 -2.09 -25.56 -6.40
C ALA A 388 -3.32 -24.87 -5.76
N PRO A 389 -3.73 -25.25 -4.53
CA PRO A 389 -4.94 -24.70 -3.89
C PRO A 389 -5.04 -23.16 -3.91
N GLY A 390 -3.90 -22.45 -3.78
CA GLY A 390 -3.85 -20.99 -3.87
C GLY A 390 -4.17 -20.43 -5.27
N ASP A 391 -3.73 -21.13 -6.33
CA ASP A 391 -4.02 -20.73 -7.72
C ASP A 391 -5.49 -20.92 -8.07
N ARG A 392 -6.12 -21.98 -7.53
CA ARG A 392 -7.57 -22.19 -7.68
C ARG A 392 -8.38 -21.09 -7.02
N HIS A 393 -8.07 -20.77 -5.76
CA HIS A 393 -8.77 -19.70 -5.04
C HIS A 393 -8.65 -18.34 -5.77
N ARG A 394 -7.45 -18.02 -6.28
CA ARG A 394 -7.19 -16.81 -7.05
C ARG A 394 -7.92 -16.80 -8.40
N ALA A 395 -7.98 -17.93 -9.10
CA ALA A 395 -8.76 -18.05 -10.35
C ALA A 395 -10.27 -17.87 -10.11
N ASP A 396 -10.81 -18.47 -9.06
CA ASP A 396 -12.22 -18.32 -8.69
C ASP A 396 -12.55 -16.87 -8.28
N TRP A 397 -11.61 -16.20 -7.59
CA TRP A 397 -11.71 -14.77 -7.29
C TRP A 397 -11.75 -13.92 -8.56
N ILE A 398 -10.87 -14.16 -9.55
CA ILE A 398 -10.87 -13.46 -10.84
C ILE A 398 -12.26 -13.56 -11.48
N GLY A 399 -12.81 -14.78 -11.59
CA GLY A 399 -14.12 -14.99 -12.19
C GLY A 399 -15.25 -14.25 -11.48
N ARG A 400 -15.26 -14.27 -10.13
CA ARG A 400 -16.25 -13.52 -9.33
C ARG A 400 -16.11 -12.01 -9.55
N ALA A 401 -14.89 -11.47 -9.41
CA ALA A 401 -14.63 -10.04 -9.52
C ALA A 401 -14.97 -9.50 -10.92
N VAL A 402 -14.63 -10.23 -11.98
CA VAL A 402 -14.98 -9.86 -13.37
C VAL A 402 -16.50 -9.81 -13.55
N ARG A 403 -17.24 -10.83 -13.07
CA ARG A 403 -18.72 -10.83 -13.15
C ARG A 403 -19.33 -9.63 -12.41
N GLN A 404 -18.81 -9.30 -11.22
CA GLN A 404 -19.28 -8.15 -10.46
C GLN A 404 -19.03 -6.83 -11.18
N LEU A 405 -17.81 -6.64 -11.71
CA LEU A 405 -17.45 -5.42 -12.45
C LEU A 405 -18.26 -5.27 -13.75
N ARG A 406 -18.55 -6.37 -14.45
CA ARG A 406 -19.41 -6.36 -15.65
C ARG A 406 -20.88 -6.09 -15.31
N ALA A 407 -21.36 -6.54 -14.15
CA ALA A 407 -22.73 -6.32 -13.69
C ALA A 407 -22.95 -4.92 -13.07
N ALA A 408 -21.87 -4.24 -12.66
CA ALA A 408 -21.94 -2.92 -12.06
C ALA A 408 -22.53 -1.91 -13.04
N ARG A 409 -23.70 -1.36 -12.71
CA ARG A 409 -24.35 -0.33 -13.53
C ARG A 409 -23.80 1.05 -13.19
N PRO A 410 -23.55 1.92 -14.20
CA PRO A 410 -23.19 3.29 -13.93
C PRO A 410 -24.34 4.01 -13.22
N GLN A 411 -24.01 4.71 -12.15
CA GLN A 411 -24.95 5.55 -11.43
C GLN A 411 -24.79 6.97 -11.96
N GLU A 412 -25.71 7.38 -12.85
CA GLU A 412 -25.75 8.75 -13.34
C GLU A 412 -26.37 9.67 -12.29
N ALA A 413 -25.75 10.83 -12.10
CA ALA A 413 -26.24 11.84 -11.17
C ALA A 413 -27.48 12.52 -11.74
N ALA A 414 -28.66 12.13 -11.25
CA ALA A 414 -29.92 12.82 -11.49
C ALA A 414 -30.77 12.82 -10.21
N GLY A 415 -30.72 13.92 -9.46
CA GLY A 415 -31.54 14.16 -8.27
C GLY A 415 -30.76 14.17 -6.94
N ALA A 416 -31.42 13.75 -5.86
CA ALA A 416 -30.82 13.59 -4.53
C ALA A 416 -29.65 12.61 -4.53
N PRO A 417 -28.65 12.77 -3.65
CA PRO A 417 -27.48 11.91 -3.64
C PRO A 417 -27.92 10.46 -3.43
N ARG A 418 -27.34 9.54 -4.20
CA ARG A 418 -27.66 8.12 -4.12
C ARG A 418 -26.48 7.36 -3.54
N LEU A 419 -26.73 6.64 -2.45
CA LEU A 419 -25.79 5.70 -1.87
C LEU A 419 -25.78 4.40 -2.68
N ARG A 420 -24.60 3.86 -2.90
CA ARG A 420 -24.36 2.50 -3.39
C ARG A 420 -23.26 1.87 -2.55
N ILE A 421 -23.52 0.66 -2.07
CA ILE A 421 -22.62 -0.09 -1.20
C ILE A 421 -22.14 -1.32 -1.96
N GLU A 422 -20.84 -1.46 -2.11
CA GLU A 422 -20.24 -2.60 -2.78
C GLU A 422 -19.22 -3.25 -1.87
N VAL A 423 -19.02 -4.56 -2.01
CA VAL A 423 -17.98 -5.28 -1.30
C VAL A 423 -16.90 -5.65 -2.30
N ALA A 424 -15.71 -5.08 -2.13
CA ALA A 424 -14.55 -5.37 -2.97
C ALA A 424 -13.62 -6.35 -2.25
N VAL A 425 -13.32 -7.46 -2.92
CA VAL A 425 -12.35 -8.46 -2.47
C VAL A 425 -11.05 -8.20 -3.21
N ALA A 426 -9.95 -8.00 -2.49
CA ALA A 426 -8.64 -7.84 -3.12
C ALA A 426 -8.15 -9.16 -3.71
N ASP A 427 -7.07 -9.10 -4.51
CA ASP A 427 -6.34 -10.29 -4.94
C ASP A 427 -5.98 -11.13 -3.71
N PRO A 428 -6.29 -12.44 -3.66
CA PRO A 428 -5.98 -13.27 -2.49
C PRO A 428 -4.52 -13.35 -2.09
N ASN A 429 -3.59 -12.99 -2.99
CA ASN A 429 -2.18 -12.86 -2.66
C ASN A 429 -1.83 -11.52 -1.97
N ASP A 430 -2.74 -10.54 -1.97
CA ASP A 430 -2.67 -9.35 -1.12
C ASP A 430 -3.38 -9.65 0.22
N PRO A 431 -2.71 -9.49 1.37
CA PRO A 431 -3.34 -9.83 2.65
C PRO A 431 -4.43 -8.84 3.11
N ASP A 432 -4.88 -7.91 2.25
CA ASP A 432 -6.00 -6.98 2.50
C ASP A 432 -7.33 -7.66 2.14
N GLY A 433 -7.97 -8.29 3.14
CA GLY A 433 -8.94 -9.35 2.90
C GLY A 433 -10.19 -8.97 2.11
N VAL A 434 -10.94 -7.95 2.52
CA VAL A 434 -12.22 -7.52 1.91
C VAL A 434 -12.58 -6.14 2.47
N GLU A 435 -13.03 -5.21 1.63
CA GLU A 435 -13.49 -3.88 2.07
C GLU A 435 -14.92 -3.55 1.60
N THR A 436 -15.64 -2.78 2.41
CA THR A 436 -16.92 -2.20 2.01
C THR A 436 -16.68 -0.83 1.39
N ARG A 437 -17.01 -0.68 0.10
CA ARG A 437 -16.89 0.55 -0.66
C ARG A 437 -18.22 1.29 -0.68
N LEU A 438 -18.20 2.52 -0.16
CA LEU A 438 -19.35 3.42 -0.11
C LEU A 438 -19.22 4.41 -1.27
N LEU A 439 -20.13 4.32 -2.24
CA LEU A 439 -20.20 5.21 -3.39
C LEU A 439 -21.36 6.19 -3.18
N VAL A 440 -21.08 7.49 -3.21
CA VAL A 440 -22.10 8.55 -3.22
C VAL A 440 -22.10 9.17 -4.60
N ASP A 441 -23.22 9.06 -5.32
CA ASP A 441 -23.35 9.50 -6.72
C ASP A 441 -22.28 8.87 -7.63
N GLY A 442 -22.00 7.59 -7.36
CA GLY A 442 -21.00 6.82 -8.08
C GLY A 442 -19.54 7.15 -7.70
N ARG A 443 -19.29 8.10 -6.80
CA ARG A 443 -17.93 8.50 -6.37
C ARG A 443 -17.54 7.84 -5.05
N PRO A 444 -16.34 7.25 -4.91
CA PRO A 444 -15.97 6.51 -3.70
C PRO A 444 -15.64 7.45 -2.54
N LEU A 445 -16.43 7.32 -1.47
CA LEU A 445 -16.38 8.18 -0.30
C LEU A 445 -15.08 8.01 0.49
N VAL A 446 -14.67 6.78 0.79
CA VAL A 446 -13.49 6.52 1.63
C VAL A 446 -12.22 7.09 0.98
N PRO A 447 -11.87 6.81 -0.29
CA PRO A 447 -10.71 7.43 -0.93
C PRO A 447 -10.76 8.97 -1.04
N VAL A 448 -11.96 9.58 -1.02
CA VAL A 448 -12.12 11.05 -0.96
C VAL A 448 -11.86 11.59 0.46
N ALA A 449 -12.28 10.84 1.47
CA ALA A 449 -12.40 11.28 2.85
C ALA A 449 -11.29 10.78 3.78
N PHE A 450 -10.56 9.73 3.39
CA PHE A 450 -9.58 9.02 4.18
C PHE A 450 -8.60 8.21 3.30
N GLU A 451 -7.35 8.67 3.22
CA GLU A 451 -6.29 8.13 2.33
C GLU A 451 -5.33 7.17 3.03
N ARG A 452 -5.65 6.72 4.26
CA ARG A 452 -4.71 6.00 5.14
C ARG A 452 -5.04 4.53 5.35
N GLY A 453 -6.10 4.05 4.72
CA GLY A 453 -6.54 2.67 4.87
C GLY A 453 -7.86 2.41 4.16
N PRO A 454 -8.26 1.13 4.10
CA PRO A 454 -9.44 0.68 3.39
C PRO A 454 -10.75 0.99 4.15
N GLY A 455 -11.86 0.79 3.46
CA GLY A 455 -13.18 0.75 4.11
C GLY A 455 -13.28 -0.42 5.08
N GLU A 456 -14.10 -0.27 6.12
CA GLU A 456 -14.35 -1.33 7.10
C GLU A 456 -14.97 -2.57 6.42
N PRO A 457 -14.67 -3.79 6.91
CA PRO A 457 -15.10 -5.01 6.27
C PRO A 457 -16.63 -5.19 6.42
N PRO A 458 -17.27 -5.97 5.53
CA PRO A 458 -18.72 -6.11 5.50
C PRO A 458 -19.29 -6.71 6.80
N GLU A 459 -18.49 -7.48 7.54
CA GLU A 459 -18.89 -8.03 8.85
C GLU A 459 -19.12 -6.92 9.90
N ARG A 460 -18.42 -5.79 9.80
CA ARG A 460 -18.64 -4.64 10.70
C ARG A 460 -19.80 -3.76 10.23
N LEU A 461 -19.83 -3.42 8.95
CA LEU A 461 -20.78 -2.43 8.42
C LEU A 461 -22.15 -3.02 8.07
N LEU A 462 -22.16 -4.20 7.47
CA LEU A 462 -23.37 -4.82 6.91
C LEU A 462 -23.91 -5.92 7.81
N ALA A 463 -23.08 -6.88 8.23
CA ALA A 463 -23.57 -7.98 9.03
C ALA A 463 -24.26 -7.44 10.29
N ASN A 464 -23.59 -6.58 11.08
CA ASN A 464 -24.13 -6.01 12.31
C ASN A 464 -25.22 -4.94 12.11
N GLY A 465 -25.58 -4.60 10.87
CA GLY A 465 -26.56 -3.55 10.56
C GLY A 465 -26.12 -2.16 11.03
N ALA A 466 -24.81 -1.89 11.08
CA ALA A 466 -24.27 -0.64 11.61
C ALA A 466 -24.74 0.59 10.82
N LEU A 467 -24.97 0.42 9.51
CA LEU A 467 -25.45 1.47 8.63
C LEU A 467 -26.98 1.63 8.63
N ARG A 468 -27.76 0.79 9.32
CA ARG A 468 -29.23 0.94 9.38
C ARG A 468 -29.60 2.19 10.17
N ALA A 469 -30.39 3.08 9.55
CA ALA A 469 -30.83 4.33 10.18
C ALA A 469 -32.01 4.09 11.13
N GLY A 470 -31.70 3.93 12.42
CA GLY A 470 -32.69 3.80 13.50
C GLY A 470 -33.25 5.15 13.99
N PRO A 471 -34.12 5.12 15.02
CA PRO A 471 -34.69 6.33 15.62
C PRO A 471 -33.65 7.18 16.36
N GLU A 472 -32.59 6.55 16.88
CA GLU A 472 -31.48 7.23 17.54
C GLU A 472 -30.30 7.42 16.56
N PRO A 473 -29.67 8.60 16.54
CA PRO A 473 -28.41 8.81 15.81
C PRO A 473 -27.32 7.85 16.28
N ARG A 474 -26.55 7.29 15.34
CA ARG A 474 -25.45 6.36 15.65
C ARG A 474 -24.18 6.80 14.96
N GLU A 475 -23.10 6.82 15.72
CA GLU A 475 -21.77 6.97 15.14
C GLU A 475 -21.28 5.63 14.60
N VAL A 476 -20.79 5.64 13.37
CA VAL A 476 -20.32 4.46 12.64
C VAL A 476 -18.91 4.74 12.13
N ARG A 477 -17.96 3.85 12.46
CA ARG A 477 -16.63 3.85 11.85
C ARG A 477 -16.73 3.18 10.48
N ILE A 478 -16.38 3.91 9.42
CA ILE A 478 -16.51 3.44 8.03
C ILE A 478 -15.17 3.13 7.37
N ALA A 479 -14.06 3.63 7.92
CA ALA A 479 -12.70 3.27 7.50
C ALA A 479 -11.75 3.34 8.70
N GLU A 480 -10.71 2.53 8.68
CA GLU A 480 -9.63 2.54 9.68
C GLU A 480 -8.30 2.53 8.95
N ALA A 481 -7.30 3.23 9.51
CA ALA A 481 -5.96 3.21 8.93
C ALA A 481 -5.40 1.78 8.93
N TYR A 482 -4.60 1.45 7.91
CA TYR A 482 -3.94 0.14 7.82
C TYR A 482 -3.12 -0.21 9.08
N CYS A 483 -2.56 0.80 9.75
CA CYS A 483 -1.83 0.65 11.00
C CYS A 483 -2.80 0.28 12.15
N THR A 484 -3.58 1.25 12.62
CA THR A 484 -4.71 1.18 13.57
C THR A 484 -5.28 2.61 13.71
N GLU A 485 -6.49 2.74 14.26
CA GLU A 485 -7.05 4.04 14.65
C GLU A 485 -6.13 4.82 15.59
N GLY A 486 -5.52 4.16 16.58
CA GLY A 486 -4.63 4.81 17.56
C GLY A 486 -3.34 5.37 16.96
N CYS A 487 -2.91 4.86 15.80
CA CYS A 487 -1.69 5.30 15.13
C CYS A 487 -1.97 6.35 14.05
N CYS A 488 -2.78 6.02 13.04
CA CYS A 488 -3.00 6.90 11.88
C CYS A 488 -4.46 7.30 11.68
N GLY A 489 -5.34 6.94 12.60
CA GLY A 489 -6.71 7.42 12.64
C GLY A 489 -7.73 6.50 11.98
N ALA A 490 -8.96 6.98 11.96
CA ALA A 490 -10.11 6.34 11.35
C ALA A 490 -11.05 7.41 10.77
N LEU A 491 -12.06 6.99 10.03
CA LEU A 491 -13.15 7.84 9.56
C LEU A 491 -14.47 7.39 10.18
N HIS A 492 -15.11 8.30 10.91
CA HIS A 492 -16.42 8.09 11.51
C HIS A 492 -17.45 9.03 10.90
N VAL A 493 -18.70 8.56 10.85
CA VAL A 493 -19.88 9.31 10.42
C VAL A 493 -21.02 9.09 11.40
N THR A 494 -21.85 10.10 11.61
CA THR A 494 -23.12 9.94 12.32
C THR A 494 -24.22 9.66 11.31
N VAL A 495 -24.89 8.52 11.46
CA VAL A 495 -26.06 8.13 10.67
C VAL A 495 -27.31 8.40 11.47
N ARG A 496 -28.24 9.19 10.93
CA ARG A 496 -29.51 9.54 11.60
C ARG A 496 -30.68 9.61 10.64
N ARG A 497 -31.85 9.23 11.12
CA ARG A 497 -33.11 9.33 10.38
C ARG A 497 -33.80 10.67 10.67
N GLU A 498 -34.13 11.41 9.61
CA GLU A 498 -34.87 12.68 9.65
C GLU A 498 -36.09 12.60 8.71
N GLY A 499 -37.21 12.08 9.21
CA GLY A 499 -38.43 11.94 8.41
C GLY A 499 -38.20 11.09 7.17
N ALA A 500 -38.40 11.69 5.98
CA ALA A 500 -38.20 11.04 4.68
C ALA A 500 -36.72 10.94 4.24
N HIS A 501 -35.77 11.37 5.08
CA HIS A 501 -34.36 11.36 4.73
C HIS A 501 -33.52 10.59 5.76
N VAL A 502 -32.42 10.01 5.29
CA VAL A 502 -31.30 9.56 6.12
C VAL A 502 -30.16 10.55 5.93
N VAL A 503 -29.61 11.06 7.02
CA VAL A 503 -28.55 12.06 7.01
C VAL A 503 -27.26 11.46 7.54
N TRP A 504 -26.19 11.68 6.79
CA TRP A 504 -24.82 11.39 7.18
C TRP A 504 -24.10 12.71 7.44
N ASP A 505 -23.78 12.99 8.69
CA ASP A 505 -23.06 14.18 9.15
C ASP A 505 -22.16 13.85 10.34
N GLY A 506 -21.72 14.86 11.11
CA GLY A 506 -20.94 14.64 12.33
C GLY A 506 -19.61 13.92 12.11
N TRP A 507 -18.97 14.16 10.96
CA TRP A 507 -17.73 13.50 10.55
C TRP A 507 -16.62 13.66 11.58
N ARG A 508 -16.02 12.55 12.01
CA ARG A 508 -14.78 12.59 12.81
C ARG A 508 -13.65 11.85 12.14
N ARG A 509 -12.46 12.43 12.26
CA ARG A 509 -11.20 11.87 11.74
C ARG A 509 -10.12 11.95 12.82
N PRO A 510 -10.19 11.11 13.88
CA PRO A 510 -9.15 11.09 14.90
C PRO A 510 -7.78 10.87 14.25
N GLY A 511 -6.75 11.60 14.68
CA GLY A 511 -5.40 11.49 14.12
C GLY A 511 -5.19 12.07 12.72
N ALA A 512 -6.20 12.68 12.09
CA ALA A 512 -6.02 13.39 10.82
C ALA A 512 -5.19 14.67 11.01
N PRO A 513 -4.28 15.00 10.06
CA PRO A 513 -3.60 16.28 10.06
C PRO A 513 -4.60 17.43 10.02
N SER A 514 -4.28 18.52 10.71
CA SER A 514 -4.99 19.80 10.59
C SER A 514 -5.06 20.24 9.12
N GLY A 515 -6.25 20.56 8.60
CA GLY A 515 -6.44 21.11 7.25
C GLY A 515 -7.08 20.17 6.22
N TRP A 516 -7.55 18.99 6.62
CA TRP A 516 -8.41 18.18 5.76
C TRP A 516 -9.74 18.90 5.52
N PRO A 517 -10.24 18.96 4.27
CA PRO A 517 -11.52 19.61 3.99
C PRO A 517 -12.64 18.95 4.77
N ASP A 518 -13.56 19.76 5.27
CA ASP A 518 -14.78 19.25 5.91
C ASP A 518 -15.64 18.53 4.86
N LEU A 519 -16.20 17.41 5.26
CA LEU A 519 -17.12 16.66 4.42
C LEU A 519 -18.53 17.25 4.58
N PRO A 520 -19.27 17.41 3.48
CA PRO A 520 -20.64 17.91 3.55
C PRO A 520 -21.54 16.90 4.29
N ALA A 521 -22.68 17.38 4.78
CA ALA A 521 -23.75 16.49 5.17
C ALA A 521 -24.40 15.89 3.92
N TYR A 522 -24.50 14.56 3.85
CA TYR A 522 -25.25 13.90 2.77
C TYR A 522 -26.66 13.58 3.24
N ARG A 523 -27.64 13.83 2.38
CA ARG A 523 -29.07 13.60 2.66
C ARG A 523 -29.64 12.66 1.62
N PHE A 524 -29.84 11.42 2.01
CA PHE A 524 -30.38 10.36 1.16
C PHE A 524 -31.89 10.27 1.32
N ASP A 525 -32.61 9.94 0.25
CA ASP A 525 -33.99 9.46 0.37
C ASP A 525 -34.02 8.19 1.24
N ALA A 526 -34.90 8.16 2.23
CA ALA A 526 -34.86 7.13 3.25
C ALA A 526 -35.26 5.75 2.74
N ASP A 527 -36.24 5.69 1.83
CA ASP A 527 -36.72 4.42 1.26
C ASP A 527 -35.65 3.83 0.31
N ALA A 528 -35.03 4.67 -0.51
CA ALA A 528 -33.91 4.28 -1.36
C ALA A 528 -32.69 3.82 -0.54
N TYR A 529 -32.40 4.51 0.58
CA TYR A 529 -31.32 4.14 1.50
C TYR A 529 -31.56 2.76 2.11
N ASP A 530 -32.75 2.52 2.68
CA ASP A 530 -33.08 1.25 3.32
C ASP A 530 -33.10 0.10 2.30
N ALA A 531 -33.60 0.35 1.09
CA ALA A 531 -33.58 -0.63 0.01
C ALA A 531 -32.14 -1.01 -0.39
N GLU A 532 -31.23 -0.04 -0.47
CA GLU A 532 -29.82 -0.29 -0.77
C GLU A 532 -29.12 -1.05 0.35
N ILE A 533 -29.37 -0.70 1.63
CA ILE A 533 -28.84 -1.44 2.78
C ILE A 533 -29.32 -2.89 2.75
N ALA A 534 -30.62 -3.13 2.58
CA ALA A 534 -31.18 -4.46 2.51
C ALA A 534 -30.64 -5.27 1.32
N ARG A 535 -30.40 -4.62 0.17
CA ARG A 535 -29.76 -5.26 -0.98
C ARG A 535 -28.31 -5.63 -0.66
N ALA A 536 -27.53 -4.72 -0.08
CA ALA A 536 -26.11 -4.94 0.24
C ALA A 536 -25.93 -6.05 1.30
N GLU A 537 -26.79 -6.11 2.31
CA GLU A 537 -26.76 -7.18 3.33
C GLU A 537 -27.09 -8.57 2.76
N ARG A 538 -27.95 -8.63 1.72
CA ARG A 538 -28.32 -9.89 1.04
C ARG A 538 -27.33 -10.29 -0.05
N ASP A 539 -26.48 -9.38 -0.51
CA ASP A 539 -25.50 -9.65 -1.56
C ASP A 539 -24.36 -10.51 -1.02
N GLN A 540 -24.32 -11.76 -1.49
CA GLN A 540 -23.28 -12.73 -1.15
C GLN A 540 -22.43 -13.11 -2.37
N SER A 541 -22.58 -12.39 -3.49
CA SER A 541 -21.90 -12.70 -4.76
C SER A 541 -20.37 -12.50 -4.70
N TRP A 542 -19.90 -11.70 -3.75
CA TRP A 542 -18.49 -11.43 -3.49
C TRP A 542 -17.83 -12.55 -2.67
N SER A 543 -18.60 -13.26 -1.86
CA SER A 543 -18.09 -14.23 -0.89
C SER A 543 -17.61 -15.51 -1.56
N TRP A 544 -16.66 -16.18 -0.91
CA TRP A 544 -16.27 -17.55 -1.21
C TRP A 544 -16.80 -18.50 -0.11
N PRO A 545 -16.81 -19.82 -0.34
CA PRO A 545 -17.58 -20.74 0.50
C PRO A 545 -17.25 -20.71 2.00
N ALA A 546 -15.97 -20.63 2.38
CA ALA A 546 -15.58 -20.47 3.79
C ALA A 546 -16.08 -19.15 4.38
N ARG A 547 -15.90 -18.01 3.71
CA ARG A 547 -16.38 -16.72 4.23
C ARG A 547 -17.91 -16.64 4.32
N ARG A 548 -18.62 -17.30 3.39
CA ARG A 548 -20.08 -17.43 3.47
C ARG A 548 -20.52 -18.26 4.67
N THR A 549 -19.81 -19.35 4.96
CA THR A 549 -20.04 -20.15 6.19
C THR A 549 -19.85 -19.28 7.44
N ALA A 550 -18.76 -18.51 7.51
CA ALA A 550 -18.49 -17.57 8.58
C ALA A 550 -19.62 -16.54 8.77
N TRP A 551 -20.10 -15.96 7.65
CA TRP A 551 -21.20 -15.00 7.64
C TRP A 551 -22.50 -15.59 8.21
N LEU A 552 -22.87 -16.80 7.78
CA LEU A 552 -24.08 -17.50 8.21
C LEU A 552 -24.02 -17.92 9.68
N ILE A 553 -22.87 -18.42 10.16
CA ILE A 553 -22.66 -18.69 11.60
C ILE A 553 -22.81 -17.40 12.41
N GLY A 554 -22.20 -16.30 11.95
CA GLY A 554 -22.30 -15.01 12.60
C GLY A 554 -23.71 -14.43 12.62
N ALA A 555 -24.52 -14.67 11.60
CA ALA A 555 -25.95 -14.34 11.60
C ALA A 555 -26.71 -15.20 12.62
N GLY A 556 -26.53 -16.52 12.56
CA GLY A 556 -27.21 -17.46 13.46
C GLY A 556 -26.91 -17.21 14.95
N LEU A 557 -25.68 -16.85 15.30
CA LEU A 557 -25.30 -16.52 16.68
C LEU A 557 -25.81 -15.16 17.16
N ARG A 558 -26.18 -14.25 16.25
CA ARG A 558 -26.81 -12.97 16.63
C ARG A 558 -28.30 -13.14 16.85
N GLU A 559 -28.93 -14.01 16.08
CA GLU A 559 -30.34 -14.40 16.27
C GLU A 559 -30.52 -15.28 17.52
N ARG A 560 -29.52 -16.10 17.84
CA ARG A 560 -29.53 -17.07 18.95
C ARG A 560 -28.30 -16.92 19.86
N PRO A 561 -28.18 -15.82 20.62
CA PRO A 561 -27.03 -15.59 21.51
C PRO A 561 -26.90 -16.67 22.60
N GLU A 562 -28.01 -17.32 22.97
CA GLU A 562 -28.07 -18.39 23.97
C GLU A 562 -27.20 -19.61 23.64
N LEU A 563 -26.85 -19.81 22.37
CA LEU A 563 -25.95 -20.88 21.94
C LEU A 563 -24.55 -20.75 22.55
N LEU A 564 -24.11 -19.53 22.89
CA LEU A 564 -22.82 -19.30 23.56
C LEU A 564 -23.00 -18.94 25.04
N THR A 565 -24.01 -18.14 25.40
CA THR A 565 -24.16 -17.67 26.78
C THR A 565 -24.45 -18.80 27.76
N ARG A 566 -25.08 -19.90 27.31
CA ARG A 566 -25.27 -21.12 28.12
C ARG A 566 -23.97 -21.75 28.59
N TRP A 567 -22.88 -21.53 27.87
CA TRP A 567 -21.53 -22.02 28.19
C TRP A 567 -20.69 -20.96 28.94
N GLY A 568 -21.27 -19.80 29.25
CA GLY A 568 -20.55 -18.66 29.82
C GLY A 568 -19.63 -17.96 28.81
N LEU A 569 -19.93 -18.07 27.52
CA LEU A 569 -19.10 -17.53 26.43
C LEU A 569 -19.80 -16.38 25.71
N ARG A 570 -19.00 -15.45 25.21
CA ARG A 570 -19.44 -14.32 24.40
C ARG A 570 -18.88 -14.43 22.98
N ARG A 571 -19.72 -14.13 21.99
CA ARG A 571 -19.31 -14.11 20.58
C ARG A 571 -18.13 -13.16 20.35
N GLY A 572 -17.08 -13.64 19.68
CA GLY A 572 -15.99 -12.85 19.14
C GLY A 572 -16.19 -12.51 17.67
N TRP A 573 -15.09 -12.34 16.94
CA TRP A 573 -15.11 -12.20 15.48
C TRP A 573 -15.27 -13.57 14.80
N ILE A 574 -15.90 -13.58 13.62
CA ILE A 574 -16.12 -14.80 12.83
C ILE A 574 -15.79 -14.43 11.39
N SER A 575 -14.76 -15.07 10.84
CA SER A 575 -14.20 -14.73 9.52
C SER A 575 -13.44 -15.93 8.96
N THR A 576 -12.53 -15.71 8.02
CA THR A 576 -11.61 -16.72 7.49
C THR A 576 -10.22 -16.58 8.11
N ASP A 577 -9.48 -17.69 8.14
CA ASP A 577 -8.09 -17.68 8.57
C ASP A 577 -7.22 -16.83 7.64
N HIS A 578 -6.24 -16.15 8.22
CA HIS A 578 -5.36 -15.23 7.50
C HIS A 578 -4.39 -15.95 6.54
N TRP A 579 -3.95 -17.16 6.90
CA TRP A 579 -3.01 -17.95 6.12
C TRP A 579 -3.70 -18.97 5.23
N SER A 580 -4.92 -19.34 5.58
CA SER A 580 -5.76 -20.29 4.86
C SER A 580 -7.16 -19.70 4.66
N PRO A 581 -7.36 -18.82 3.65
CA PRO A 581 -8.65 -18.17 3.39
C PRO A 581 -9.82 -19.15 3.21
N GLU A 582 -9.56 -20.41 2.85
CA GLU A 582 -10.55 -21.48 2.76
C GLU A 582 -10.94 -22.10 4.10
N THR A 583 -10.41 -21.62 5.22
CA THR A 583 -10.78 -22.07 6.57
C THR A 583 -11.62 -21.00 7.25
N THR A 584 -12.82 -21.38 7.69
CA THR A 584 -13.64 -20.54 8.57
C THR A 584 -13.08 -20.58 9.99
N VAL A 585 -13.02 -19.43 10.64
CA VAL A 585 -12.60 -19.30 12.04
C VAL A 585 -13.72 -18.64 12.84
N VAL A 586 -14.21 -19.36 13.84
CA VAL A 586 -15.21 -18.88 14.80
C VAL A 586 -14.49 -18.58 16.10
N THR A 587 -14.55 -17.33 16.56
CA THR A 587 -13.96 -16.96 17.86
C THR A 587 -15.00 -16.60 18.90
N PHE A 588 -14.67 -16.88 20.16
CA PHE A 588 -15.48 -16.55 21.32
C PHE A 588 -14.58 -16.29 22.52
N HIS A 589 -15.10 -15.50 23.45
CA HIS A 589 -14.42 -15.06 24.66
C HIS A 589 -15.09 -15.71 25.88
N GLY A 590 -14.29 -16.22 26.81
CA GLY A 590 -14.74 -16.77 28.08
C GLY A 590 -14.13 -16.04 29.27
N PRO A 591 -14.55 -16.40 30.49
CA PRO A 591 -13.96 -15.84 31.70
C PRO A 591 -12.44 -16.09 31.74
N PRO A 592 -11.68 -15.23 32.46
CA PRO A 592 -10.26 -15.44 32.68
C PRO A 592 -9.99 -16.81 33.35
N ALA A 593 -8.78 -17.32 33.16
CA ALA A 593 -8.31 -18.53 33.82
C ALA A 593 -8.46 -18.42 35.35
N ALA A 594 -8.81 -19.51 36.03
CA ALA A 594 -8.61 -19.57 37.47
C ALA A 594 -7.11 -19.49 37.78
N ASP A 595 -6.75 -18.85 38.90
CA ASP A 595 -5.37 -18.63 39.34
C ASP A 595 -4.56 -19.93 39.30
N GLY A 596 -3.56 -20.02 38.41
CA GLY A 596 -2.64 -21.18 38.32
C GLY A 596 -2.18 -21.58 36.92
N GLU A 597 -2.85 -21.13 35.85
CA GLU A 597 -2.39 -21.35 34.46
C GLU A 597 -1.77 -20.05 33.91
N THR A 598 -0.44 -19.93 33.99
CA THR A 598 0.30 -18.80 33.43
C THR A 598 0.15 -18.75 31.90
N ALA A 599 -0.51 -17.71 31.40
CA ALA A 599 -0.42 -17.31 30.00
C ALA A 599 0.85 -16.48 29.80
N ASP A 600 1.83 -17.04 29.09
CA ASP A 600 2.98 -16.29 28.57
C ASP A 600 2.52 -15.45 27.38
N GLY A 601 2.12 -14.20 27.63
CA GLY A 601 1.68 -13.28 26.59
C GLY A 601 1.46 -11.87 27.12
N ALA A 602 2.30 -10.92 26.68
CA ALA A 602 2.32 -9.56 27.17
C ALA A 602 1.06 -8.74 26.76
N GLY A 603 0.26 -8.37 27.76
CA GLY A 603 -0.34 -7.03 27.90
C GLY A 603 -1.67 -6.74 27.18
N THR A 604 -2.78 -6.84 27.92
CA THR A 604 -3.65 -5.71 28.31
C THR A 604 -4.79 -6.21 29.21
N GLY A 605 -4.91 -5.62 30.41
CA GLY A 605 -6.05 -5.65 31.36
C GLY A 605 -6.89 -6.93 31.51
N GLN A 606 -6.73 -7.64 32.64
CA GLN A 606 -7.68 -8.64 33.21
C GLN A 606 -8.48 -9.41 32.14
N GLY A 607 -7.75 -10.12 31.27
CA GLY A 607 -8.23 -10.49 29.94
C GLY A 607 -9.14 -11.71 29.91
N GLU A 608 -10.33 -11.55 29.32
CA GLU A 608 -11.17 -12.67 28.86
C GLU A 608 -10.34 -13.62 27.98
N ARG A 609 -10.39 -14.93 28.25
CA ARG A 609 -9.67 -15.95 27.46
C ARG A 609 -10.35 -16.07 26.09
N GLN A 610 -9.60 -15.92 25.00
CA GLN A 610 -10.11 -16.11 23.65
C GLN A 610 -9.97 -17.57 23.21
N PHE A 611 -10.95 -18.07 22.47
CA PHE A 611 -10.95 -19.40 21.86
C PHE A 611 -11.16 -19.29 20.35
N LEU A 612 -10.49 -20.14 19.59
CA LEU A 612 -10.53 -20.20 18.13
C LEU A 612 -10.94 -21.60 17.69
N TRP A 613 -12.05 -21.69 16.97
CA TRP A 613 -12.52 -22.91 16.33
C TRP A 613 -12.35 -22.81 14.81
N TYR A 614 -11.55 -23.72 14.25
CA TYR A 614 -11.25 -23.79 12.82
C TYR A 614 -12.18 -24.80 12.13
N LEU A 615 -12.77 -24.38 11.02
CA LEU A 615 -13.72 -25.12 10.20
C LEU A 615 -13.21 -25.09 8.74
N PRO A 616 -12.37 -26.07 8.33
CA PRO A 616 -11.88 -26.16 6.96
C PRO A 616 -13.01 -26.34 5.95
N ASP A 617 -12.81 -25.89 4.72
CA ASP A 617 -13.70 -26.23 3.61
C ASP A 617 -13.57 -27.70 3.22
N ASP A 618 -14.67 -28.45 3.33
CA ASP A 618 -14.78 -29.86 2.96
C ASP A 618 -15.56 -30.07 1.64
N GLY A 619 -15.89 -28.99 0.94
CA GLY A 619 -16.69 -28.99 -0.29
C GLY A 619 -18.19 -29.05 -0.08
N THR A 620 -18.68 -29.15 1.17
CA THR A 620 -20.13 -29.11 1.43
C THR A 620 -20.68 -27.69 1.31
N PRO A 621 -21.98 -27.53 0.95
CA PRO A 621 -22.60 -26.21 0.83
C PRO A 621 -22.44 -25.37 2.11
N PRO A 622 -22.09 -24.07 2.00
CA PRO A 622 -21.89 -23.20 3.17
C PRO A 622 -23.06 -23.16 4.15
N GLU A 623 -24.30 -23.27 3.66
CA GLU A 623 -25.52 -23.33 4.46
C GLU A 623 -25.52 -24.55 5.37
N THR A 624 -25.24 -25.73 4.81
CA THR A 624 -25.17 -26.99 5.55
C THR A 624 -24.05 -26.96 6.60
N ARG A 625 -22.89 -26.39 6.26
CA ARG A 625 -21.79 -26.23 7.22
C ARG A 625 -22.14 -25.30 8.38
N ALA A 626 -22.76 -24.16 8.08
CA ALA A 626 -23.17 -23.21 9.10
C ALA A 626 -24.23 -23.81 10.04
N GLU A 627 -25.21 -24.53 9.50
CA GLU A 627 -26.22 -25.25 10.29
C GLU A 627 -25.60 -26.33 11.17
N ALA A 628 -24.68 -27.13 10.64
CA ALA A 628 -23.96 -28.13 11.41
C ALA A 628 -23.12 -27.49 12.54
N ALA A 629 -22.46 -26.36 12.26
CA ALA A 629 -21.68 -25.64 13.25
C ALA A 629 -22.56 -25.07 14.38
N LEU A 630 -23.70 -24.45 14.04
CA LEU A 630 -24.64 -23.91 15.01
C LEU A 630 -25.31 -25.01 15.84
N ARG A 631 -25.59 -26.17 15.24
CA ARG A 631 -26.09 -27.35 15.95
C ARG A 631 -25.08 -27.86 16.96
N ARG A 632 -23.81 -28.00 16.55
CA ARG A 632 -22.74 -28.42 17.46
C ARG A 632 -22.58 -27.48 18.65
N LEU A 633 -22.68 -26.16 18.44
CA LEU A 633 -22.67 -25.18 19.53
C LEU A 633 -23.85 -25.34 20.50
N ALA A 634 -24.98 -25.86 20.03
CA ALA A 634 -26.15 -26.16 20.86
C ALA A 634 -25.99 -27.44 21.70
N GLU A 635 -25.22 -28.41 21.21
CA GLU A 635 -25.13 -29.77 21.75
C GLU A 635 -23.86 -30.01 22.59
N GLU A 636 -22.74 -29.39 22.21
CA GLU A 636 -21.41 -29.64 22.80
C GLU A 636 -20.78 -28.34 23.31
N ASP A 637 -20.08 -28.42 24.45
CA ASP A 637 -19.29 -27.29 24.98
C ASP A 637 -18.12 -26.96 24.03
N PRO A 638 -18.07 -25.75 23.46
CA PRO A 638 -17.08 -25.41 22.45
C PRO A 638 -15.64 -25.34 22.96
N ARG A 639 -15.43 -25.32 24.28
CA ARG A 639 -14.09 -25.44 24.85
C ARG A 639 -13.45 -26.81 24.62
N GLY A 640 -14.25 -27.84 24.32
CA GLY A 640 -13.76 -29.19 24.03
C GLY A 640 -13.13 -29.36 22.64
N TYR A 641 -13.41 -28.45 21.71
CA TYR A 641 -12.92 -28.54 20.32
C TYR A 641 -12.30 -27.27 19.77
N ALA A 642 -12.39 -26.14 20.48
CA ALA A 642 -11.68 -24.91 20.14
C ALA A 642 -10.33 -24.81 20.86
N ARG A 643 -9.38 -24.14 20.21
CA ARG A 643 -8.06 -23.86 20.79
C ARG A 643 -8.12 -22.56 21.60
N ALA A 644 -7.64 -22.57 22.84
CA ALA A 644 -7.43 -21.34 23.59
C ALA A 644 -6.28 -20.53 22.95
N SER A 645 -6.49 -19.23 22.75
CA SER A 645 -5.41 -18.29 22.44
C SER A 645 -4.75 -17.88 23.75
N GLY A 646 -3.42 -18.02 23.80
CA GLY A 646 -2.59 -17.54 24.91
C GLY A 646 -2.46 -16.04 24.95
#